data_AF-A0A0Q8SXG3-F1
#
_entry.id   AF-A0A0Q8SXG3-F1
#
_cell.length_a   1.000
_cell.length_b   1.000
_cell.length_c   1.000
_cell.angle_alpha   90.00
_cell.angle_beta   90.00
_cell.angle_gamma   90.00
#
_symmetry.space_group_name_H-M   'P 1'
#
loop_
_entity.id
_entity.type
_entity.pdbx_description
1 polymer ?
#
loop_
_entity_poly.entity_id
_entity_poly.type
_entity_poly.pdbx_seq_one_letter_code
_entity_poly.pdbx_strand_id
1 'polypeptide(L)'
;MPFTCLSRLVATLLVCMQGVALAADTATFEPATATLRLPTLQLDAGDRYRDVVVRLLDPGQLRVDDPAVGTELQYLTTGSVLRLPQVVIGTATYPRVSLTRPGLELLGAGGLVGPASAADASVPGAVTTPFPTLENITVEWDFTGDANRNAVVGVRYRAQGSSAWLTGMPLRRIHNETSGQGRTWPLRHSGSIFDVVPGTTYEIELTLTDPDGGSTVRTTTATTRSVPTPAPGAVVKPATPATLASVLAGANAGEVVELGAGHYSGFSVARSGASGRPLVIRGTPGAVVEGEINVFNQRHVMLTEMTLNGRVRFNGSNDFSMTRSTVNATAALGGHGIITFTRAENAYIADNTVTGTVVWSEAALGASGGNAGEGIVITGPGHVLMNNRVARFRDNISLLEDEEAVDQYSIDILNNDLSEAADDGVEADFCMHNCRIMRNRLTNVFIALSSQPGLGGPTYFVRNVVYNAVHVAFKLYRSSYGDVLLHNTVVKNGDALGIYAGATVGRLYARNNLFIGGPGGTYGAYSSGTGRVLSIADLDAASADLDFDAYGSTVGSFTGRWGATSFSSLAELRARTTERAAVQVGMDSFASVPVFPGSPITLYTVPDLRLQPGSAAVDAGQAIPNISQGFQGRAPDAGAYELGQALPVYGPR
;
A
#
# COMPACT_ATOMS: atom_id res chain seq x y z
N MET A 1 -12.26 -48.59 -20.60
CA MET A 1 -10.84 -48.66 -20.97
C MET A 1 -10.40 -47.33 -21.55
N PRO A 2 -9.67 -46.47 -20.81
CA PRO A 2 -9.04 -45.28 -21.42
C PRO A 2 -7.62 -45.04 -20.86
N PHE A 3 -6.70 -46.00 -21.01
CA PHE A 3 -5.28 -45.82 -20.61
C PHE A 3 -4.30 -45.94 -21.78
N THR A 4 -4.80 -46.12 -23.02
CA THR A 4 -3.95 -46.40 -24.20
C THR A 4 -3.69 -45.20 -25.10
N CYS A 5 -4.43 -44.08 -24.98
CA CYS A 5 -4.13 -42.85 -25.73
C CYS A 5 -3.09 -41.95 -25.02
N LEU A 6 -3.00 -41.98 -23.69
CA LEU A 6 -2.15 -41.06 -22.92
C LEU A 6 -0.64 -41.33 -23.08
N SER A 7 -0.25 -42.57 -23.38
CA SER A 7 1.16 -42.98 -23.50
C SER A 7 1.84 -42.60 -24.81
N ARG A 8 1.08 -42.26 -25.87
CA ARG A 8 1.65 -41.82 -27.16
C ARG A 8 2.02 -40.34 -27.17
N LEU A 9 1.33 -39.51 -26.39
CA LEU A 9 1.58 -38.07 -26.35
C LEU A 9 2.92 -37.76 -25.65
N VAL A 10 3.21 -38.44 -24.53
CA VAL A 10 4.41 -38.20 -23.72
C VAL A 10 5.69 -38.75 -24.38
N ALA A 11 5.58 -39.81 -25.18
CA ALA A 11 6.74 -40.51 -25.76
C ALA A 11 7.37 -39.82 -26.99
N THR A 12 6.73 -38.82 -27.60
CA THR A 12 7.19 -38.20 -28.86
C THR A 12 7.92 -36.85 -28.64
N LEU A 13 8.05 -36.38 -27.40
CA LEU A 13 8.44 -35.00 -27.05
C LEU A 13 9.82 -34.85 -26.39
N LEU A 14 10.77 -35.75 -26.68
CA LEU A 14 12.17 -35.62 -26.23
C LEU A 14 13.14 -35.68 -27.42
N VAL A 15 13.55 -34.54 -27.98
CA VAL A 15 14.92 -34.25 -28.50
C VAL A 15 15.14 -32.71 -28.60
N CYS A 16 16.17 -32.23 -27.90
CA CYS A 16 17.03 -31.03 -28.00
C CYS A 16 16.64 -29.66 -28.63
N MET A 17 16.86 -28.64 -27.76
CA MET A 17 17.59 -27.35 -27.87
C MET A 17 16.91 -26.00 -28.26
N GLN A 18 17.00 -25.09 -27.27
CA GLN A 18 17.26 -23.64 -27.26
C GLN A 18 16.65 -22.72 -28.33
N GLY A 19 15.69 -21.89 -27.89
CA GLY A 19 15.20 -20.71 -28.61
C GLY A 19 14.69 -19.64 -27.64
N VAL A 20 14.98 -18.37 -27.95
CA VAL A 20 14.65 -17.17 -27.17
C VAL A 20 13.14 -16.90 -27.25
N ALA A 21 12.47 -16.74 -26.11
CA ALA A 21 11.03 -16.49 -26.04
C ALA A 21 10.70 -15.00 -26.30
N LEU A 22 9.88 -14.75 -27.33
CA LEU A 22 9.07 -13.54 -27.46
C LEU A 22 7.66 -13.88 -26.95
N ALA A 23 7.00 -12.92 -26.30
CA ALA A 23 5.68 -13.09 -25.70
C ALA A 23 4.61 -13.39 -26.77
N ALA A 24 4.24 -14.67 -26.90
CA ALA A 24 3.04 -15.14 -27.58
C ALA A 24 2.07 -15.73 -26.54
N ASP A 25 0.76 -15.64 -26.79
CA ASP A 25 -0.25 -16.28 -25.94
C ASP A 25 0.10 -17.76 -25.73
N THR A 26 0.32 -18.14 -24.48
CA THR A 26 0.83 -19.47 -24.13
C THR A 26 -0.31 -20.41 -23.80
N ALA A 27 -0.48 -21.46 -24.59
CA ALA A 27 -1.41 -22.53 -24.26
C ALA A 27 -0.89 -23.36 -23.07
N THR A 28 -1.78 -23.90 -22.25
CA THR A 28 -1.41 -24.85 -21.18
C THR A 28 -2.15 -26.16 -21.37
N PHE A 29 -1.44 -27.27 -21.27
CA PHE A 29 -2.02 -28.61 -21.35
C PHE A 29 -1.87 -29.34 -20.02
N GLU A 30 -2.99 -29.81 -19.47
CA GLU A 30 -3.07 -30.63 -18.28
C GLU A 30 -3.24 -32.11 -18.66
N PRO A 31 -2.19 -32.95 -18.51
CA PRO A 31 -2.24 -34.35 -18.90
C PRO A 31 -3.28 -35.16 -18.13
N ALA A 32 -3.53 -34.85 -16.84
CA ALA A 32 -4.44 -35.64 -16.02
C ALA A 32 -5.90 -35.60 -16.52
N THR A 33 -6.30 -34.47 -17.12
CA THR A 33 -7.67 -34.25 -17.61
C THR A 33 -7.74 -34.17 -19.14
N ALA A 34 -6.61 -34.33 -19.83
CA ALA A 34 -6.43 -34.09 -21.25
C ALA A 34 -6.96 -32.71 -21.68
N THR A 35 -6.82 -31.70 -20.81
CA THR A 35 -7.40 -30.37 -21.03
C THR A 35 -6.36 -29.43 -21.58
N LEU A 36 -6.68 -28.80 -22.71
CA LEU A 36 -5.91 -27.72 -23.30
C LEU A 36 -6.63 -26.39 -23.04
N ARG A 37 -5.97 -25.45 -22.39
CA ARG A 37 -6.44 -24.09 -22.15
C ARG A 37 -5.71 -23.14 -23.09
N LEU A 38 -6.49 -22.36 -23.81
CA LEU A 38 -6.05 -21.44 -24.85
C LEU A 38 -6.47 -20.02 -24.43
N PRO A 39 -5.52 -19.15 -24.03
CA PRO A 39 -5.83 -17.79 -23.58
C PRO A 39 -6.63 -17.01 -24.62
N THR A 40 -6.19 -17.09 -25.88
CA THR A 40 -6.94 -16.64 -27.05
C THR A 40 -6.83 -17.67 -28.16
N LEU A 41 -7.94 -18.02 -28.80
CA LEU A 41 -7.98 -18.89 -29.98
C LEU A 41 -8.58 -18.14 -31.16
N GLN A 42 -7.85 -18.03 -32.26
CA GLN A 42 -8.35 -17.52 -33.52
C GLN A 42 -8.84 -18.64 -34.44
N LEU A 43 -10.00 -18.47 -35.07
CA LEU A 43 -10.53 -19.38 -36.09
C LEU A 43 -10.26 -18.84 -37.50
N ASP A 44 -10.34 -19.69 -38.52
CA ASP A 44 -10.19 -19.32 -39.94
C ASP A 44 -11.00 -18.10 -40.37
N ALA A 45 -12.19 -17.91 -39.80
CA ALA A 45 -13.10 -16.82 -40.14
C ALA A 45 -12.65 -15.45 -39.59
N GLY A 46 -11.54 -15.40 -38.84
CA GLY A 46 -11.05 -14.20 -38.15
C GLY A 46 -11.62 -14.02 -36.74
N ASP A 47 -12.64 -14.80 -36.36
CA ASP A 47 -13.21 -14.80 -35.02
C ASP A 47 -12.16 -15.25 -34.00
N ARG A 48 -11.96 -14.42 -32.97
CA ARG A 48 -11.11 -14.75 -31.82
C ARG A 48 -12.00 -15.04 -30.61
N TYR A 49 -11.60 -15.99 -29.78
CA TYR A 49 -12.30 -16.34 -28.53
C TYR A 49 -11.29 -16.38 -27.39
N ARG A 50 -11.66 -15.81 -26.24
CA ARG A 50 -10.82 -15.88 -25.03
C ARG A 50 -11.16 -17.08 -24.15
N ASP A 51 -10.22 -17.49 -23.32
CA ASP A 51 -10.40 -18.54 -22.31
C ASP A 51 -10.99 -19.83 -22.88
N VAL A 52 -10.53 -20.23 -24.07
CA VAL A 52 -11.04 -21.43 -24.74
C VAL A 52 -10.43 -22.65 -24.06
N VAL A 53 -11.29 -23.51 -23.53
CA VAL A 53 -10.91 -24.76 -22.89
C VAL A 53 -11.46 -25.91 -23.71
N VAL A 54 -10.57 -26.75 -24.21
CA VAL A 54 -10.92 -27.96 -24.96
C VAL A 54 -10.36 -29.18 -24.28
N ARG A 55 -11.06 -30.31 -24.39
CA ARG A 55 -10.49 -31.63 -24.13
C ARG A 55 -9.90 -32.17 -25.42
N LEU A 56 -8.63 -32.57 -25.38
CA LEU A 56 -7.97 -33.25 -26.48
C LEU A 56 -8.33 -34.74 -26.42
N LEU A 57 -9.15 -35.18 -27.37
CA LEU A 57 -9.57 -36.58 -27.50
C LEU A 57 -8.50 -37.41 -28.25
N ASP A 58 -7.90 -36.82 -29.29
CA ASP A 58 -6.80 -37.39 -30.07
C ASP A 58 -5.94 -36.25 -30.67
N PRO A 59 -4.60 -36.30 -30.59
CA PRO A 59 -3.74 -35.25 -31.17
C PRO A 59 -3.71 -35.22 -32.70
N GLY A 60 -4.25 -36.22 -33.41
CA GLY A 60 -4.04 -36.35 -34.85
C GLY A 60 -2.54 -36.44 -35.20
N GLN A 61 -2.10 -35.68 -36.21
CA GLN A 61 -0.67 -35.56 -36.52
C GLN A 61 -0.05 -34.38 -35.74
N LEU A 62 0.81 -34.71 -34.77
CA LEU A 62 1.59 -33.76 -33.97
C LEU A 62 2.89 -33.38 -34.68
N ARG A 63 3.22 -32.09 -34.69
CA ARG A 63 4.55 -31.56 -35.03
C ARG A 63 5.01 -30.58 -33.95
N VAL A 64 6.30 -30.63 -33.64
CA VAL A 64 6.99 -29.69 -32.75
C VAL A 64 7.98 -28.91 -33.63
N ASP A 65 8.26 -27.65 -33.26
CA ASP A 65 9.11 -26.75 -34.05
C ASP A 65 8.60 -26.54 -35.49
N ASP A 66 7.28 -26.59 -35.69
CA ASP A 66 6.67 -26.47 -37.00
C ASP A 66 6.87 -25.05 -37.58
N PRO A 67 7.61 -24.91 -38.70
CA PRO A 67 7.88 -23.61 -39.29
C PRO A 67 6.62 -22.90 -39.80
N ALA A 68 5.50 -23.62 -39.97
CA ALA A 68 4.21 -23.06 -40.37
C ALA A 68 3.44 -22.44 -39.20
N VAL A 69 3.87 -22.65 -37.95
CA VAL A 69 3.30 -22.00 -36.77
C VAL A 69 3.86 -20.58 -36.68
N GLY A 70 2.97 -19.61 -36.79
CA GLY A 70 3.24 -18.18 -36.58
C GLY A 70 3.18 -17.79 -35.11
N THR A 71 2.96 -16.50 -34.85
CA THR A 71 2.94 -15.94 -33.48
C THR A 71 1.60 -16.07 -32.77
N GLU A 72 0.54 -16.49 -33.46
CA GLU A 72 -0.82 -16.55 -32.93
C GLU A 72 -1.32 -17.98 -32.72
N LEU A 73 -2.07 -18.19 -31.62
CA LEU A 73 -2.85 -19.40 -31.35
C LEU A 73 -4.05 -19.45 -32.29
N GLN A 74 -4.09 -20.44 -33.18
CA GLN A 74 -5.11 -20.52 -34.21
C GLN A 74 -5.59 -21.95 -34.47
N TYR A 75 -6.88 -22.10 -34.72
CA TYR A 75 -7.48 -23.34 -35.23
C TYR A 75 -8.00 -23.09 -36.63
N LEU A 76 -7.27 -23.66 -37.59
CA LEU A 76 -7.63 -23.61 -38.99
C LEU A 76 -8.64 -24.72 -39.28
N THR A 77 -9.89 -24.35 -39.53
CA THR A 77 -10.94 -25.29 -39.95
C THR A 77 -10.57 -25.97 -41.28
N THR A 78 -9.87 -25.25 -42.16
CA THR A 78 -9.29 -25.73 -43.41
C THR A 78 -8.10 -26.64 -43.09
N GLY A 79 -8.26 -27.93 -43.37
CA GLY A 79 -7.26 -28.94 -43.01
C GLY A 79 -7.25 -29.32 -41.53
N SER A 80 -8.11 -28.72 -40.70
CA SER A 80 -8.29 -28.99 -39.27
C SER A 80 -6.97 -28.90 -38.50
N VAL A 81 -6.30 -27.76 -38.53
CA VAL A 81 -4.97 -27.58 -37.93
C VAL A 81 -5.02 -26.65 -36.73
N LEU A 82 -4.73 -27.16 -35.54
CA LEU A 82 -4.47 -26.34 -34.35
C LEU A 82 -2.99 -25.96 -34.33
N ARG A 83 -2.66 -24.67 -34.29
CA ARG A 83 -1.30 -24.14 -34.20
C ARG A 83 -1.12 -23.43 -32.86
N LEU A 84 -0.11 -23.84 -32.13
CA LEU A 84 0.25 -23.38 -30.80
C LEU A 84 1.65 -22.75 -30.87
N PRO A 85 1.76 -21.41 -30.91
CA PRO A 85 3.04 -20.70 -30.87
C PRO A 85 3.90 -21.15 -29.70
N GLN A 86 3.24 -21.41 -28.56
CA GLN A 86 3.85 -21.96 -27.37
C GLN A 86 2.81 -22.78 -26.60
N VAL A 87 3.21 -23.95 -26.08
CA VAL A 87 2.41 -24.74 -25.15
C VAL A 87 3.24 -25.20 -23.96
N VAL A 88 2.68 -25.07 -22.76
CA VAL A 88 3.29 -25.57 -21.52
C VAL A 88 2.63 -26.89 -21.13
N ILE A 89 3.46 -27.89 -20.81
CA ILE A 89 3.05 -29.20 -20.31
C ILE A 89 3.82 -29.46 -19.02
N GLY A 90 3.12 -29.47 -17.88
CA GLY A 90 3.77 -29.49 -16.56
C GLY A 90 4.68 -28.26 -16.39
N THR A 91 5.99 -28.49 -16.26
CA THR A 91 7.00 -27.41 -16.15
C THR A 91 7.78 -27.15 -17.45
N ALA A 92 7.47 -27.88 -18.53
CA ALA A 92 8.19 -27.79 -19.80
C ALA A 92 7.42 -26.93 -20.81
N THR A 93 8.15 -26.11 -21.56
CA THR A 93 7.60 -25.25 -22.61
C THR A 93 8.04 -25.74 -23.98
N TYR A 94 7.10 -25.88 -24.90
CA TYR A 94 7.34 -26.32 -26.27
C TYR A 94 6.93 -25.21 -27.26
N PRO A 95 7.86 -24.72 -28.08
CA PRO A 95 7.55 -23.71 -29.09
C PRO A 95 6.97 -24.37 -30.36
N ARG A 96 6.16 -23.59 -31.08
CA ARG A 96 5.72 -23.86 -32.47
C ARG A 96 5.13 -25.26 -32.67
N VAL A 97 4.18 -25.65 -31.82
CA VAL A 97 3.52 -26.95 -31.90
C VAL A 97 2.32 -26.88 -32.85
N SER A 98 2.11 -27.88 -33.69
CA SER A 98 0.89 -28.01 -34.49
C SER A 98 0.26 -29.39 -34.37
N LEU A 99 -1.07 -29.44 -34.38
CA LEU A 99 -1.88 -30.65 -34.41
C LEU A 99 -2.73 -30.62 -35.68
N THR A 100 -2.56 -31.60 -36.58
CA THR A 100 -3.37 -31.72 -37.79
C THR A 100 -4.41 -32.82 -37.62
N ARG A 101 -5.67 -32.47 -37.85
CA ARG A 101 -6.88 -33.26 -37.58
C ARG A 101 -7.00 -33.74 -36.12
N PRO A 102 -6.83 -32.87 -35.11
CA PRO A 102 -7.04 -33.27 -33.73
C PRO A 102 -8.52 -33.55 -33.47
N GLY A 103 -8.80 -34.55 -32.63
CA GLY A 103 -10.11 -34.73 -32.01
C GLY A 103 -10.23 -33.80 -30.80
N LEU A 104 -11.15 -32.83 -30.85
CA LEU A 104 -11.36 -31.83 -29.80
C LEU A 104 -12.82 -31.86 -29.32
N GLU A 105 -13.01 -31.78 -28.01
CA GLU A 105 -14.30 -31.52 -27.36
C GLU A 105 -14.22 -30.14 -26.67
N LEU A 106 -15.14 -29.23 -26.99
CA LEU A 106 -15.20 -27.93 -26.32
C LEU A 106 -15.76 -28.10 -24.91
N LEU A 107 -14.98 -27.70 -23.90
CA LEU A 107 -15.41 -27.71 -22.48
C LEU A 107 -15.94 -26.35 -22.03
N GLY A 108 -15.47 -25.27 -22.65
CA GLY A 108 -15.92 -23.91 -22.41
C GLY A 108 -15.18 -22.92 -23.30
N ALA A 109 -15.83 -21.80 -23.61
CA ALA A 109 -15.20 -20.67 -24.27
C ALA A 109 -15.71 -19.39 -23.60
N GLY A 110 -14.84 -18.42 -23.44
CA GLY A 110 -15.23 -17.04 -23.15
C GLY A 110 -15.92 -16.39 -24.34
N GLY A 111 -16.16 -15.08 -24.24
CA GLY A 111 -16.81 -14.31 -25.30
C GLY A 111 -15.98 -14.22 -26.59
N LEU A 112 -16.68 -13.90 -27.70
CA LEU A 112 -16.07 -13.48 -28.95
C LEU A 112 -15.23 -12.21 -28.70
N VAL A 113 -13.98 -12.24 -29.10
CA VAL A 113 -13.08 -11.09 -29.18
C VAL A 113 -13.36 -10.44 -30.53
N GLY A 114 -13.96 -9.25 -30.51
CA GLY A 114 -14.15 -8.46 -31.73
C GLY A 114 -12.80 -8.15 -32.41
N PRO A 115 -12.78 -7.66 -33.67
CA PRO A 115 -11.54 -7.11 -34.22
C PRO A 115 -11.00 -6.09 -33.21
N ALA A 116 -9.75 -6.26 -32.77
CA ALA A 116 -9.15 -5.40 -31.76
C ALA A 116 -9.36 -3.95 -32.22
N SER A 117 -10.17 -3.20 -31.47
CA SER A 117 -10.24 -1.77 -31.70
C SER A 117 -8.83 -1.24 -31.44
N ALA A 118 -8.31 -0.36 -32.28
CA ALA A 118 -7.07 0.33 -31.96
C ALA A 118 -7.16 1.08 -30.61
N ALA A 119 -8.38 1.33 -30.11
CA ALA A 119 -8.62 1.88 -28.78
C ALA A 119 -8.53 0.84 -27.65
N ASP A 120 -8.66 -0.46 -27.93
CA ASP A 120 -8.56 -1.55 -26.94
C ASP A 120 -7.11 -1.98 -26.72
N ALA A 121 -6.22 -1.83 -27.70
CA ALA A 121 -4.80 -2.09 -27.50
C ALA A 121 -4.13 -1.00 -26.67
N SER A 122 -3.27 -1.38 -25.73
CA SER A 122 -2.42 -0.46 -24.98
C SER A 122 -1.36 0.20 -25.86
N VAL A 123 -1.07 1.47 -25.59
CA VAL A 123 0.08 2.20 -26.14
C VAL A 123 0.97 2.63 -24.97
N PRO A 124 2.11 1.95 -24.72
CA PRO A 124 2.94 2.21 -23.55
C PRO A 124 3.65 3.57 -23.63
N GLY A 125 3.41 4.43 -22.63
CA GLY A 125 4.01 5.74 -22.42
C GLY A 125 5.28 5.69 -21.56
N ALA A 126 5.62 6.77 -20.85
CA ALA A 126 6.83 6.85 -20.03
C ALA A 126 6.75 5.98 -18.77
N VAL A 127 7.91 5.47 -18.32
CA VAL A 127 8.06 4.83 -17.01
C VAL A 127 8.82 5.79 -16.10
N THR A 128 8.30 6.05 -14.91
CA THR A 128 8.90 6.96 -13.93
C THR A 128 8.97 6.31 -12.55
N THR A 129 9.91 6.79 -11.73
CA THR A 129 10.11 6.34 -10.35
C THR A 129 10.24 7.55 -9.40
N PRO A 130 9.19 8.37 -9.27
CA PRO A 130 9.27 9.66 -8.59
C PRO A 130 9.52 9.51 -7.08
N PHE A 131 10.49 10.26 -6.57
CA PHE A 131 10.82 10.39 -5.15
C PHE A 131 10.93 9.04 -4.41
N PRO A 132 11.89 8.17 -4.78
CA PRO A 132 12.20 6.99 -3.96
C PRO A 132 12.47 7.42 -2.51
N THR A 133 11.88 6.72 -1.56
CA THR A 133 12.08 6.96 -0.14
C THR A 133 13.25 6.10 0.36
N LEU A 134 13.32 5.89 1.68
CA LEU A 134 14.36 5.04 2.28
C LEU A 134 14.11 3.57 1.95
N GLU A 135 12.88 3.10 2.14
CA GLU A 135 12.54 1.68 2.08
C GLU A 135 11.54 1.33 0.98
N ASN A 136 11.07 2.32 0.20
CA ASN A 136 10.06 2.10 -0.83
C ASN A 136 10.37 2.88 -2.11
N ILE A 137 9.97 2.32 -3.25
CA ILE A 137 10.14 2.92 -4.58
C ILE A 137 8.77 3.02 -5.24
N THR A 138 8.34 4.23 -5.54
CA THR A 138 7.18 4.47 -6.41
C THR A 138 7.53 4.10 -7.85
N VAL A 139 6.61 3.46 -8.55
CA VAL A 139 6.74 3.10 -9.96
C VAL A 139 5.45 3.51 -10.68
N GLU A 140 5.59 4.28 -11.74
CA GLU A 140 4.49 4.65 -12.63
C GLU A 140 4.81 4.29 -14.07
N TRP A 141 3.77 3.92 -14.81
CA TRP A 141 3.85 3.68 -16.24
C TRP A 141 2.62 4.30 -16.93
N ASP A 142 2.85 5.41 -17.63
CA ASP A 142 1.84 6.05 -18.46
C ASP A 142 1.45 5.15 -19.63
N PHE A 143 0.22 5.25 -20.08
CA PHE A 143 -0.24 4.60 -21.30
C PHE A 143 -1.49 5.30 -21.86
N THR A 144 -1.79 5.03 -23.14
CA THR A 144 -3.10 5.34 -23.75
C THR A 144 -3.68 4.06 -24.36
N GLY A 145 -4.94 4.10 -24.82
CA GLY A 145 -5.65 2.90 -25.27
C GLY A 145 -6.21 2.09 -24.10
N ASP A 146 -6.33 0.78 -24.27
CA ASP A 146 -6.94 -0.15 -23.30
C ASP A 146 -8.33 0.31 -22.83
N ALA A 147 -9.22 0.57 -23.79
CA ALA A 147 -10.58 1.02 -23.53
C ALA A 147 -11.43 -0.03 -22.78
N ASN A 148 -11.13 -1.32 -22.97
CA ASN A 148 -11.78 -2.42 -22.27
C ASN A 148 -11.17 -2.74 -20.89
N ARG A 149 -10.03 -2.12 -20.54
CA ARG A 149 -9.40 -2.06 -19.21
C ARG A 149 -8.89 -3.42 -18.73
N ASN A 150 -8.33 -4.21 -19.64
CA ASN A 150 -7.83 -5.55 -19.33
C ASN A 150 -6.30 -5.63 -19.27
N ALA A 151 -5.58 -4.52 -19.51
CA ALA A 151 -4.13 -4.50 -19.42
C ALA A 151 -3.64 -4.57 -17.96
N VAL A 152 -2.55 -5.32 -17.75
CA VAL A 152 -1.92 -5.52 -16.45
C VAL A 152 -0.42 -5.27 -16.53
N VAL A 153 0.18 -4.79 -15.44
CA VAL A 153 1.63 -4.58 -15.36
C VAL A 153 2.22 -5.40 -14.22
N GLY A 154 2.99 -6.44 -14.57
CA GLY A 154 3.82 -7.18 -13.63
C GLY A 154 5.11 -6.43 -13.30
N VAL A 155 5.62 -6.63 -12.07
CA VAL A 155 6.84 -5.99 -11.56
C VAL A 155 7.84 -7.05 -11.10
N ARG A 156 9.08 -6.93 -11.53
CA ARG A 156 10.23 -7.63 -10.95
C ARG A 156 11.33 -6.65 -10.64
N TYR A 157 12.12 -6.91 -9.61
CA TYR A 157 13.20 -6.03 -9.19
C TYR A 157 14.37 -6.81 -8.60
N ARG A 158 15.56 -6.22 -8.62
CA ARG A 158 16.74 -6.73 -7.92
C ARG A 158 17.69 -5.59 -7.59
N ALA A 159 18.45 -5.73 -6.50
CA ALA A 159 19.56 -4.83 -6.24
C ALA A 159 20.58 -4.91 -7.39
N GLN A 160 21.11 -3.78 -7.83
CA GLN A 160 22.07 -3.74 -8.93
C GLN A 160 23.30 -4.62 -8.59
N GLY A 161 23.69 -5.48 -9.54
CA GLY A 161 24.77 -6.44 -9.35
C GLY A 161 24.33 -7.79 -8.73
N SER A 162 23.12 -7.89 -8.20
CA SER A 162 22.51 -9.18 -7.86
C SER A 162 22.05 -9.91 -9.13
N SER A 163 22.11 -11.25 -9.12
CA SER A 163 21.49 -12.08 -10.15
C SER A 163 20.05 -12.48 -9.82
N ALA A 164 19.65 -12.39 -8.55
CA ALA A 164 18.35 -12.85 -8.07
C ALA A 164 17.27 -11.78 -8.24
N TRP A 165 16.33 -12.03 -9.15
CA TRP A 165 15.12 -11.22 -9.32
C TRP A 165 14.06 -11.60 -8.30
N LEU A 166 13.50 -10.58 -7.64
CA LEU A 166 12.35 -10.66 -6.77
C LEU A 166 11.09 -10.20 -7.52
N THR A 167 9.93 -10.72 -7.14
CA THR A 167 8.64 -10.33 -7.72
C THR A 167 7.98 -9.28 -6.83
N GLY A 168 7.62 -8.15 -7.45
CA GLY A 168 6.86 -7.05 -6.84
C GLY A 168 5.35 -7.23 -6.97
N MET A 169 4.57 -6.48 -6.20
CA MET A 169 3.13 -6.37 -6.43
C MET A 169 2.89 -5.74 -7.83
N PRO A 170 1.93 -6.26 -8.63
CA PRO A 170 1.57 -5.63 -9.89
C PRO A 170 1.15 -4.17 -9.71
N LEU A 171 1.44 -3.32 -10.70
CA LEU A 171 0.96 -1.94 -10.67
C LEU A 171 -0.56 -1.90 -10.84
N ARG A 172 -1.22 -0.99 -10.11
CA ARG A 172 -2.67 -0.79 -10.21
C ARG A 172 -2.99 0.18 -11.33
N ARG A 173 -4.05 -0.10 -12.08
CA ARG A 173 -4.59 0.84 -13.07
C ARG A 173 -5.26 2.01 -12.35
N ILE A 174 -4.74 3.21 -12.61
CA ILE A 174 -5.31 4.47 -12.17
C ILE A 174 -6.16 5.01 -13.32
N HIS A 175 -7.42 5.28 -13.04
CA HIS A 175 -8.37 5.72 -14.06
C HIS A 175 -8.40 7.24 -14.15
N ASN A 176 -8.66 7.79 -15.33
CA ASN A 176 -8.88 9.23 -15.46
C ASN A 176 -10.25 9.58 -14.84
N GLU A 177 -10.20 10.16 -13.66
CA GLU A 177 -11.37 10.48 -12.84
C GLU A 177 -11.15 11.84 -12.16
N THR A 178 -12.26 12.44 -11.75
CA THR A 178 -12.27 13.66 -10.94
C THR A 178 -12.88 13.34 -9.59
N SER A 179 -12.14 13.62 -8.52
CA SER A 179 -12.65 13.51 -7.16
C SER A 179 -13.88 14.42 -6.93
N GLY A 180 -14.60 14.17 -5.85
CA GLY A 180 -15.67 15.08 -5.40
C GLY A 180 -15.18 16.50 -5.07
N GLN A 181 -13.86 16.70 -4.98
CA GLN A 181 -13.21 17.98 -4.71
C GLN A 181 -12.66 18.66 -5.97
N GLY A 182 -13.04 18.20 -7.17
CA GLY A 182 -12.65 18.83 -8.43
C GLY A 182 -11.20 18.58 -8.87
N ARG A 183 -10.46 17.71 -8.17
CA ARG A 183 -9.10 17.29 -8.57
C ARG A 183 -9.16 16.12 -9.54
N THR A 184 -8.44 16.23 -10.65
CA THR A 184 -8.33 15.22 -11.71
C THR A 184 -6.93 14.64 -11.77
N TRP A 185 -6.81 13.36 -12.06
CA TRP A 185 -5.53 12.66 -12.24
C TRP A 185 -5.51 11.86 -13.56
N PRO A 186 -4.34 11.74 -14.22
CA PRO A 186 -4.25 11.07 -15.50
C PRO A 186 -4.34 9.54 -15.37
N LEU A 187 -4.81 8.91 -16.45
CA LEU A 187 -4.76 7.47 -16.68
C LEU A 187 -3.30 6.99 -16.68
N ARG A 188 -2.97 6.02 -15.83
CA ARG A 188 -1.63 5.39 -15.75
C ARG A 188 -1.68 4.08 -14.97
N HIS A 189 -0.63 3.27 -15.03
CA HIS A 189 -0.40 2.24 -14.03
C HIS A 189 0.51 2.79 -12.92
N SER A 190 0.17 2.56 -11.66
CA SER A 190 0.95 3.07 -10.52
C SER A 190 1.01 2.06 -9.39
N GLY A 191 2.15 1.97 -8.72
CA GLY A 191 2.39 1.04 -7.62
C GLY A 191 3.71 1.29 -6.91
N SER A 192 4.01 0.48 -5.90
CA SER A 192 5.26 0.58 -5.13
C SER A 192 5.98 -0.75 -5.02
N ILE A 193 7.31 -0.68 -4.98
CA ILE A 193 8.20 -1.76 -4.50
C ILE A 193 8.51 -1.44 -3.05
N PHE A 194 8.34 -2.43 -2.17
CA PHE A 194 8.33 -2.25 -0.72
C PHE A 194 9.53 -2.88 -0.01
N ASP A 195 9.81 -2.38 1.20
CA ASP A 195 10.78 -2.93 2.15
C ASP A 195 12.16 -3.24 1.52
N VAL A 196 12.61 -2.36 0.63
CA VAL A 196 13.93 -2.42 0.00
C VAL A 196 15.00 -1.77 0.88
N VAL A 197 16.26 -2.17 0.71
CA VAL A 197 17.39 -1.61 1.45
C VAL A 197 17.60 -0.11 1.11
N PRO A 198 17.76 0.79 2.11
CA PRO A 198 18.12 2.19 1.88
C PRO A 198 19.46 2.39 1.16
N GLY A 199 19.60 3.51 0.46
CA GLY A 199 20.83 3.87 -0.26
C GLY A 199 21.24 2.90 -1.37
N THR A 200 20.31 2.09 -1.87
CA THR A 200 20.58 0.99 -2.81
C THR A 200 19.93 1.25 -4.16
N THR A 201 20.68 1.02 -5.24
CA THR A 201 20.15 1.07 -6.60
C THR A 201 19.52 -0.27 -6.96
N TYR A 202 18.28 -0.23 -7.48
CA TYR A 202 17.55 -1.38 -7.97
C TYR A 202 17.37 -1.30 -9.48
N GLU A 203 17.56 -2.42 -10.15
CA GLU A 203 17.05 -2.65 -11.51
C GLU A 203 15.60 -3.13 -11.40
N ILE A 204 14.71 -2.53 -12.19
CA ILE A 204 13.26 -2.78 -12.16
C ILE A 204 12.84 -3.17 -13.58
N GLU A 205 12.19 -4.33 -13.70
CA GLU A 205 11.60 -4.86 -14.93
C GLU A 205 10.08 -4.79 -14.81
N LEU A 206 9.43 -4.15 -15.77
CA LEU A 206 7.99 -4.00 -15.87
C LEU A 206 7.50 -4.74 -17.12
N THR A 207 6.49 -5.58 -16.97
CA THR A 207 5.86 -6.32 -18.06
C THR A 207 4.41 -5.88 -18.21
N LEU A 208 4.12 -5.05 -19.21
CA LEU A 208 2.77 -4.72 -19.62
C LEU A 208 2.24 -5.86 -20.49
N THR A 209 1.10 -6.42 -20.12
CA THR A 209 0.38 -7.45 -20.88
C THR A 209 -1.04 -6.99 -21.14
N ASP A 210 -1.41 -6.97 -22.41
CA ASP A 210 -2.70 -6.58 -22.95
C ASP A 210 -3.08 -7.58 -24.05
N PRO A 211 -4.17 -8.35 -23.89
CA PRO A 211 -4.66 -9.33 -24.87
C PRO A 211 -5.03 -8.75 -26.25
N ASP A 212 -5.32 -7.46 -26.32
CA ASP A 212 -5.76 -6.76 -27.53
C ASP A 212 -4.57 -6.11 -28.29
N GLY A 213 -3.42 -5.97 -27.63
CA GLY A 213 -2.15 -5.56 -28.25
C GLY A 213 -1.38 -4.53 -27.42
N GLY A 214 -0.11 -4.30 -27.77
CA GLY A 214 0.73 -3.31 -27.07
C GLY A 214 1.54 -3.84 -25.88
N SER A 215 1.42 -5.14 -25.61
CA SER A 215 2.24 -5.85 -24.62
C SER A 215 3.74 -5.59 -24.84
N THR A 216 4.46 -5.22 -23.79
CA THR A 216 5.89 -4.92 -23.87
C THR A 216 6.57 -5.05 -22.52
N VAL A 217 7.89 -5.21 -22.53
CA VAL A 217 8.74 -5.21 -21.33
C VAL A 217 9.62 -3.97 -21.35
N ARG A 218 9.71 -3.29 -20.20
CA ARG A 218 10.64 -2.16 -20.01
C ARG A 218 11.44 -2.33 -18.75
N THR A 219 12.67 -1.86 -18.78
CA THR A 219 13.55 -1.81 -17.63
C THR A 219 13.85 -0.37 -17.25
N THR A 220 13.92 -0.09 -15.96
CA THR A 220 14.40 1.18 -15.41
C THR A 220 15.25 0.93 -14.17
N THR A 221 15.86 1.97 -13.62
CA THR A 221 16.58 1.91 -12.36
C THR A 221 16.07 2.98 -11.41
N ALA A 222 16.07 2.69 -10.11
CA ALA A 222 15.80 3.67 -9.07
C ALA A 222 16.76 3.47 -7.89
N THR A 223 17.15 4.56 -7.23
CA THR A 223 18.02 4.52 -6.04
C THR A 223 17.23 5.01 -4.84
N THR A 224 17.11 4.18 -3.82
CA THR A 224 16.51 4.59 -2.53
C THR A 224 17.41 5.62 -1.84
N ARG A 225 16.81 6.52 -1.07
CA ARG A 225 17.58 7.48 -0.28
C ARG A 225 18.31 6.78 0.85
N SER A 226 19.49 7.28 1.20
CA SER A 226 20.18 6.88 2.43
C SER A 226 19.54 7.55 3.63
N VAL A 227 19.64 6.92 4.81
CA VAL A 227 19.27 7.57 6.08
C VAL A 227 20.15 8.82 6.26
N PRO A 228 19.56 10.02 6.47
CA PRO A 228 20.34 11.22 6.72
C PRO A 228 21.25 11.07 7.94
N THR A 229 22.52 11.45 7.80
CA THR A 229 23.51 11.40 8.89
C THR A 229 24.37 12.68 8.88
N PRO A 230 24.91 13.11 10.05
CA PRO A 230 25.94 14.15 10.09
C PRO A 230 27.13 13.81 9.21
N ALA A 231 27.82 14.83 8.69
CA ALA A 231 29.04 14.61 7.92
C ALA A 231 30.11 13.87 8.76
N PRO A 232 30.80 12.86 8.21
CA PRO A 232 31.93 12.24 8.89
C PRO A 232 32.98 13.29 9.28
N GLY A 233 33.39 13.31 10.55
CA GLY A 233 34.36 14.30 11.05
C GLY A 233 33.84 15.74 11.09
N ALA A 234 32.51 15.95 11.14
CA ALA A 234 31.92 17.27 11.25
C ALA A 234 32.51 18.10 12.39
N VAL A 235 32.83 19.37 12.10
CA VAL A 235 33.32 20.31 13.11
C VAL A 235 32.17 20.68 14.05
N VAL A 236 32.37 20.47 15.35
CA VAL A 236 31.40 20.82 16.39
C VAL A 236 31.64 22.25 16.89
N LYS A 237 30.59 23.07 16.88
CA LYS A 237 30.57 24.45 17.39
C LYS A 237 29.66 24.48 18.63
N PRO A 238 30.24 24.60 19.84
CA PRO A 238 29.43 24.69 21.06
C PRO A 238 28.69 26.03 21.11
N ALA A 239 27.42 25.97 21.53
CA ALA A 239 26.55 27.13 21.69
C ALA A 239 25.90 27.11 23.07
N THR A 240 25.93 28.25 23.75
CA THR A 240 25.17 28.53 24.98
C THR A 240 23.93 29.35 24.64
N PRO A 241 22.96 29.53 25.55
CA PRO A 241 21.85 30.44 25.30
C PRO A 241 22.29 31.84 24.87
N ALA A 242 23.39 32.36 25.44
CA ALA A 242 23.92 33.68 25.11
C ALA A 242 24.63 33.74 23.75
N THR A 243 25.16 32.61 23.25
CA THR A 243 26.00 32.58 22.03
C THR A 243 25.31 31.92 20.83
N LEU A 244 24.13 31.32 21.00
CA LEU A 244 23.45 30.57 19.95
C LEU A 244 23.28 31.38 18.65
N ALA A 245 22.83 32.63 18.76
CA ALA A 245 22.59 33.48 17.60
C ALA A 245 23.87 33.71 16.76
N SER A 246 25.01 33.98 17.40
CA SER A 246 26.27 34.21 16.70
C SER A 246 26.86 32.91 16.14
N VAL A 247 26.70 31.79 16.86
CA VAL A 247 27.15 30.46 16.39
C VAL A 247 26.34 30.02 15.16
N LEU A 248 25.01 30.13 15.18
CA LEU A 248 24.16 29.82 14.02
C LEU A 248 24.48 30.72 12.83
N ALA A 249 24.69 32.02 13.05
CA ALA A 249 25.04 32.96 11.99
C ALA A 249 26.40 32.65 11.32
N GLY A 250 27.32 32.02 12.05
CA GLY A 250 28.64 31.63 11.55
C GLY A 250 28.76 30.18 11.04
N ALA A 251 27.75 29.33 11.26
CA ALA A 251 27.81 27.92 10.91
C ALA A 251 27.76 27.67 9.39
N ASN A 252 28.43 26.61 8.94
CA ASN A 252 28.56 26.22 7.54
C ASN A 252 28.01 24.80 7.31
N ALA A 253 27.76 24.47 6.05
CA ALA A 253 27.31 23.14 5.65
C ALA A 253 28.28 22.03 6.14
N GLY A 254 27.74 21.00 6.78
CA GLY A 254 28.51 19.89 7.35
C GLY A 254 29.07 20.16 8.75
N GLU A 255 28.79 21.31 9.35
CA GLU A 255 29.12 21.58 10.76
C GLU A 255 27.97 21.19 11.69
N VAL A 256 28.30 20.95 12.96
CA VAL A 256 27.34 20.70 14.05
C VAL A 256 27.33 21.91 14.97
N VAL A 257 26.16 22.51 15.19
CA VAL A 257 25.92 23.45 16.28
C VAL A 257 25.38 22.66 17.47
N GLU A 258 26.17 22.57 18.52
CA GLU A 258 25.85 21.78 19.72
C GLU A 258 25.35 22.68 20.84
N LEU A 259 24.09 22.50 21.23
CA LEU A 259 23.47 23.24 22.31
C LEU A 259 23.90 22.63 23.65
N GLY A 260 24.70 23.35 24.42
CA GLY A 260 25.03 23.01 25.80
C GLY A 260 23.81 23.06 26.73
N ALA A 261 23.96 22.59 27.97
CA ALA A 261 22.89 22.66 28.95
C ALA A 261 22.44 24.13 29.18
N GLY A 262 21.13 24.34 29.24
CA GLY A 262 20.52 25.66 29.41
C GLY A 262 19.16 25.79 28.73
N HIS A 263 18.44 26.85 29.07
CA HIS A 263 17.17 27.19 28.43
C HIS A 263 17.42 28.20 27.30
N TYR A 264 16.97 27.87 26.10
CA TYR A 264 17.10 28.66 24.89
C TYR A 264 15.72 29.21 24.51
N SER A 265 15.63 30.46 24.09
CA SER A 265 14.43 30.93 23.39
C SER A 265 14.30 30.24 22.03
N GLY A 266 13.10 30.27 21.45
CA GLY A 266 12.90 29.96 20.03
C GLY A 266 13.87 30.72 19.11
N PHE A 267 14.23 30.10 17.99
CA PHE A 267 15.22 30.63 17.04
C PHE A 267 14.98 30.15 15.61
N SER A 268 15.62 30.82 14.65
CA SER A 268 15.57 30.44 13.24
C SER A 268 16.90 29.88 12.76
N VAL A 269 16.86 28.79 12.00
CA VAL A 269 17.99 28.28 11.22
C VAL A 269 17.93 28.91 9.84
N ALA A 270 18.75 29.93 9.62
CA ALA A 270 18.74 30.74 8.39
C ALA A 270 19.77 30.28 7.34
N ARG A 271 20.40 29.12 7.54
CA ARG A 271 21.44 28.56 6.66
C ARG A 271 21.12 27.11 6.30
N SER A 272 21.51 26.74 5.09
CA SER A 272 21.38 25.39 4.56
C SER A 272 22.66 24.58 4.76
N GLY A 273 22.51 23.26 4.86
CA GLY A 273 23.59 22.33 4.59
C GLY A 273 23.80 22.11 3.09
N ALA A 274 24.45 21.00 2.77
CA ALA A 274 24.58 20.48 1.41
C ALA A 274 24.36 18.96 1.40
N SER A 275 24.14 18.37 0.23
CA SER A 275 24.06 16.91 0.09
C SER A 275 25.31 16.23 0.67
N GLY A 276 25.11 15.22 1.52
CA GLY A 276 26.17 14.54 2.29
C GLY A 276 26.86 15.40 3.37
N ARG A 277 26.47 16.67 3.52
CA ARG A 277 27.03 17.64 4.48
C ARG A 277 25.91 18.49 5.10
N PRO A 278 24.96 17.89 5.85
CA PRO A 278 23.89 18.65 6.46
C PRO A 278 24.42 19.65 7.50
N LEU A 279 23.73 20.78 7.68
CA LEU A 279 23.93 21.61 8.87
C LEU A 279 23.14 20.97 10.01
N VAL A 280 23.84 20.57 11.08
CA VAL A 280 23.24 19.86 12.20
C VAL A 280 23.09 20.80 13.39
N ILE A 281 21.92 20.80 14.03
CA ILE A 281 21.67 21.41 15.33
C ILE A 281 21.36 20.26 16.28
N ARG A 282 22.19 20.11 17.31
CA ARG A 282 22.13 18.99 18.24
C ARG A 282 21.97 19.47 19.68
N GLY A 283 21.01 18.91 20.42
CA GLY A 283 20.89 19.12 21.85
C GLY A 283 21.83 18.22 22.66
N THR A 284 22.28 18.71 23.81
CA THR A 284 22.93 17.89 24.84
C THR A 284 22.00 17.74 26.06
N PRO A 285 22.24 16.78 26.97
CA PRO A 285 21.42 16.65 28.18
C PRO A 285 21.32 17.97 28.95
N GLY A 286 20.08 18.43 29.20
CA GLY A 286 19.79 19.70 29.87
C GLY A 286 19.66 20.91 28.93
N ALA A 287 19.88 20.76 27.62
CA ALA A 287 19.54 21.78 26.64
C ALA A 287 18.04 21.74 26.34
N VAL A 288 17.31 22.81 26.68
CA VAL A 288 15.86 22.91 26.48
C VAL A 288 15.54 24.16 25.66
N VAL A 289 14.82 24.00 24.56
CA VAL A 289 14.31 25.13 23.78
C VAL A 289 12.89 25.45 24.25
N GLU A 290 12.62 26.71 24.55
CA GLU A 290 11.32 27.27 24.96
C GLU A 290 10.83 28.18 23.83
N GLY A 291 9.94 27.66 22.97
CA GLY A 291 9.35 28.42 21.87
C GLY A 291 9.37 27.71 20.51
N GLU A 292 9.51 28.48 19.43
CA GLU A 292 9.43 27.98 18.06
C GLU A 292 10.82 27.86 17.43
N ILE A 293 11.11 26.73 16.77
CA ILE A 293 12.26 26.58 15.87
C ILE A 293 11.79 26.71 14.43
N ASN A 294 12.37 27.66 13.69
CA ASN A 294 12.01 27.93 12.30
C ASN A 294 13.13 27.51 11.34
N VAL A 295 12.80 26.65 10.37
CA VAL A 295 13.70 26.21 9.30
C VAL A 295 13.01 26.51 7.97
N PHE A 296 13.09 27.75 7.50
CA PHE A 296 12.33 28.17 6.31
C PHE A 296 13.18 28.27 5.06
N ASN A 297 12.70 27.67 3.98
CA ASN A 297 13.34 27.69 2.67
C ASN A 297 14.82 27.24 2.73
N GLN A 298 15.13 26.29 3.63
CA GLN A 298 16.47 25.73 3.78
C GLN A 298 16.56 24.33 3.19
N ARG A 299 17.79 23.84 3.02
CA ARG A 299 18.07 22.50 2.54
C ARG A 299 19.04 21.79 3.44
N HIS A 300 18.90 20.47 3.57
CA HIS A 300 19.84 19.62 4.30
C HIS A 300 20.11 20.13 5.73
N VAL A 301 19.05 20.42 6.48
CA VAL A 301 19.12 20.81 7.90
C VAL A 301 18.69 19.61 8.74
N MET A 302 19.47 19.30 9.77
CA MET A 302 19.17 18.23 10.72
C MET A 302 19.01 18.80 12.12
N LEU A 303 17.86 18.56 12.75
CA LEU A 303 17.66 18.71 14.18
C LEU A 303 17.78 17.33 14.82
N THR A 304 18.58 17.18 15.87
CA THR A 304 18.72 15.89 16.54
C THR A 304 18.93 16.01 18.03
N GLU A 305 18.44 15.05 18.81
CA GLU A 305 18.63 15.02 20.27
C GLU A 305 18.13 16.32 20.95
N MET A 306 17.09 16.94 20.37
CA MET A 306 16.51 18.18 20.87
C MET A 306 15.51 17.89 21.97
N THR A 307 15.47 18.75 23.00
CA THR A 307 14.32 18.85 23.92
C THR A 307 13.67 20.21 23.72
N LEU A 308 12.39 20.22 23.36
CA LEU A 308 11.65 21.41 22.95
C LEU A 308 10.31 21.48 23.67
N ASN A 309 10.03 22.60 24.33
CA ASN A 309 8.71 23.01 24.78
C ASN A 309 8.18 24.07 23.80
N GLY A 310 7.42 23.63 22.81
CA GLY A 310 6.92 24.45 21.72
C GLY A 310 6.78 23.67 20.43
N ARG A 311 7.18 24.24 19.29
CA ARG A 311 6.96 23.62 17.97
C ARG A 311 8.13 23.83 17.01
N VAL A 312 8.23 23.00 15.99
CA VAL A 312 9.15 23.16 14.87
C VAL A 312 8.35 23.45 13.61
N ARG A 313 8.74 24.47 12.85
CA ARG A 313 8.21 24.71 11.50
C ARG A 313 9.32 24.61 10.47
N PHE A 314 9.11 23.83 9.41
CA PHE A 314 10.09 23.67 8.33
C PHE A 314 9.58 24.09 6.94
N ASN A 315 8.68 25.07 6.91
CA ASN A 315 8.04 25.61 5.69
C ASN A 315 9.01 25.83 4.52
N GLY A 316 8.74 25.17 3.39
CA GLY A 316 9.48 25.39 2.14
C GLY A 316 10.86 24.74 2.11
N SER A 317 11.18 23.91 3.12
CA SER A 317 12.49 23.28 3.25
C SER A 317 12.52 21.87 2.69
N ASN A 318 13.64 21.53 2.04
CA ASN A 318 13.86 20.22 1.45
C ASN A 318 14.96 19.47 2.20
N ASP A 319 14.86 18.13 2.25
CA ASP A 319 15.85 17.29 2.93
C ASP A 319 16.03 17.69 4.42
N PHE A 320 14.95 18.16 5.05
CA PHE A 320 14.88 18.41 6.48
C PHE A 320 14.89 17.08 7.23
N SER A 321 15.60 17.01 8.36
CA SER A 321 15.51 15.85 9.24
C SER A 321 15.36 16.27 10.70
N MET A 322 14.53 15.52 11.43
CA MET A 322 14.39 15.64 12.87
C MET A 322 14.42 14.26 13.49
N THR A 323 15.40 14.02 14.37
CA THR A 323 15.60 12.69 14.96
C THR A 323 15.84 12.69 16.45
N ARG A 324 15.46 11.61 17.14
CA ARG A 324 15.79 11.37 18.56
C ARG A 324 15.43 12.55 19.47
N SER A 325 14.37 13.27 19.15
CA SER A 325 14.00 14.52 19.81
C SER A 325 12.70 14.40 20.58
N THR A 326 12.56 15.21 21.62
CA THR A 326 11.32 15.36 22.39
C THR A 326 10.70 16.72 22.11
N VAL A 327 9.45 16.73 21.64
CA VAL A 327 8.66 17.94 21.37
C VAL A 327 7.41 17.90 22.22
N ASN A 328 7.32 18.83 23.18
CA ASN A 328 6.12 19.08 23.98
C ASN A 328 5.41 20.29 23.39
N ALA A 329 4.35 20.06 22.62
CA ALA A 329 3.58 21.14 22.02
C ALA A 329 2.89 21.98 23.09
N THR A 330 2.71 23.26 22.82
CA THR A 330 2.12 24.22 23.77
C THR A 330 0.90 24.91 23.16
N ALA A 331 -0.11 25.17 23.99
CA ALA A 331 -1.30 25.91 23.55
C ALA A 331 -0.96 27.31 23.02
N ALA A 332 0.11 27.94 23.55
CA ALA A 332 0.60 29.24 23.09
C ALA A 332 1.06 29.25 21.62
N LEU A 333 1.39 28.08 21.07
CA LEU A 333 1.80 27.89 19.67
C LEU A 333 0.81 27.04 18.87
N GLY A 334 -0.47 27.10 19.27
CA GLY A 334 -1.58 26.41 18.60
C GLY A 334 -1.63 24.90 18.87
N GLY A 335 -0.79 24.39 19.78
CA GLY A 335 -0.74 22.95 20.09
C GLY A 335 -0.08 22.11 19.01
N HIS A 336 0.64 22.70 18.05
CA HIS A 336 1.33 21.95 16.98
C HIS A 336 2.71 21.42 17.42
N GLY A 337 3.12 20.27 16.86
CA GLY A 337 4.43 19.66 17.05
C GLY A 337 5.43 20.01 15.94
N ILE A 338 5.62 19.11 14.98
CA ILE A 338 6.61 19.24 13.88
C ILE A 338 5.86 19.45 12.57
N ILE A 339 5.86 20.66 12.03
CA ILE A 339 4.91 21.02 10.98
C ILE A 339 5.57 21.69 9.77
N THR A 340 4.97 21.46 8.61
CA THR A 340 5.13 22.36 7.46
C THR A 340 3.76 22.63 6.85
N PHE A 341 3.46 23.92 6.65
CA PHE A 341 2.21 24.37 6.00
C PHE A 341 2.42 24.82 4.56
N THR A 342 3.65 24.70 4.07
CA THR A 342 3.98 24.97 2.68
C THR A 342 4.75 23.79 2.14
N ARG A 343 4.65 23.57 0.83
CA ARG A 343 5.31 22.47 0.13
C ARG A 343 6.77 22.27 0.58
N ALA A 344 7.07 21.08 1.06
CA ALA A 344 8.40 20.60 1.43
C ALA A 344 8.69 19.31 0.66
N GLU A 345 9.92 18.81 0.70
CA GLU A 345 10.26 17.53 0.06
C GLU A 345 11.22 16.73 0.92
N ASN A 346 11.15 15.40 0.80
CA ASN A 346 12.18 14.47 1.30
C ASN A 346 12.48 14.56 2.80
N ALA A 347 11.56 15.12 3.60
CA ALA A 347 11.76 15.18 5.05
C ALA A 347 11.95 13.79 5.67
N TYR A 348 12.79 13.69 6.68
CA TYR A 348 13.01 12.49 7.48
C TYR A 348 12.76 12.80 8.96
N ILE A 349 11.57 12.44 9.45
CA ILE A 349 11.13 12.70 10.81
C ILE A 349 11.05 11.34 11.51
N ALA A 350 12.04 11.02 12.34
CA ALA A 350 12.14 9.68 12.90
C ALA A 350 12.61 9.61 14.34
N ASP A 351 12.17 8.59 15.07
CA ASP A 351 12.62 8.33 16.44
C ASP A 351 12.33 9.51 17.41
N ASN A 352 11.26 10.28 17.17
CA ASN A 352 10.88 11.41 18.02
C ASN A 352 9.74 11.03 18.97
N THR A 353 9.70 11.68 20.14
CA THR A 353 8.51 11.73 21.00
C THR A 353 7.86 13.09 20.86
N VAL A 354 6.61 13.12 20.36
CA VAL A 354 5.86 14.35 20.09
C VAL A 354 4.56 14.28 20.90
N THR A 355 4.40 15.18 21.86
CA THR A 355 3.28 15.16 22.81
C THR A 355 2.50 16.47 22.72
N GLY A 356 1.19 16.35 22.48
CA GLY A 356 0.27 17.45 22.39
C GLY A 356 -0.46 17.76 23.69
N THR A 357 -1.43 18.67 23.60
CA THR A 357 -2.15 19.21 24.76
C THR A 357 -3.52 18.58 24.99
N VAL A 358 -4.02 17.81 24.02
CA VAL A 358 -5.38 17.26 24.06
C VAL A 358 -5.53 16.23 25.19
N VAL A 359 -6.69 16.26 25.84
CA VAL A 359 -7.07 15.29 26.87
C VAL A 359 -8.12 14.36 26.27
N TRP A 360 -7.86 13.05 26.32
CA TRP A 360 -8.81 12.04 25.84
C TRP A 360 -10.13 12.11 26.61
N SER A 361 -11.17 12.57 25.93
CA SER A 361 -12.52 12.73 26.46
C SER A 361 -13.50 12.85 25.30
N GLU A 362 -14.77 12.53 25.53
CA GLU A 362 -15.78 12.64 24.47
C GLU A 362 -15.93 14.07 23.92
N ALA A 363 -15.81 15.08 24.79
CA ALA A 363 -15.89 16.48 24.40
C ALA A 363 -14.76 16.92 23.45
N ALA A 364 -13.65 16.18 23.41
CA ALA A 364 -12.55 16.44 22.50
C ALA A 364 -12.74 15.79 21.13
N LEU A 365 -13.69 14.87 20.93
CA LEU A 365 -13.71 14.03 19.74
C LEU A 365 -14.26 14.73 18.48
N GLY A 366 -13.64 14.43 17.35
CA GLY A 366 -14.04 14.84 16.01
C GLY A 366 -13.64 16.25 15.62
N ALA A 367 -13.84 16.59 14.34
CA ALA A 367 -13.46 17.87 13.75
C ALA A 367 -14.09 19.12 14.39
N SER A 368 -15.16 18.97 15.17
CA SER A 368 -15.80 20.05 15.94
C SER A 368 -15.61 19.93 17.46
N GLY A 369 -14.77 18.98 17.90
CA GLY A 369 -14.46 18.76 19.31
C GLY A 369 -13.55 19.83 19.91
N GLY A 370 -13.45 19.83 21.24
CA GLY A 370 -12.50 20.64 22.02
C GLY A 370 -11.06 20.14 21.93
N ASN A 371 -10.57 19.92 20.71
CA ASN A 371 -9.21 19.49 20.39
C ASN A 371 -8.47 20.60 19.63
N ALA A 372 -7.15 20.49 19.52
CA ALA A 372 -6.33 21.43 18.78
C ALA A 372 -4.99 20.81 18.42
N GLY A 373 -4.37 21.38 17.38
CA GLY A 373 -2.98 21.15 17.06
C GLY A 373 -2.73 19.83 16.34
N GLU A 374 -1.65 19.86 15.58
CA GLU A 374 -1.21 18.78 14.71
C GLU A 374 0.10 18.21 15.24
N GLY A 375 0.21 16.90 15.37
CA GLY A 375 1.43 16.26 15.87
C GLY A 375 2.57 16.42 14.88
N ILE A 376 2.43 15.83 13.70
CA ILE A 376 3.35 15.97 12.57
C ILE A 376 2.55 16.28 11.30
N VAL A 377 2.79 17.44 10.67
CA VAL A 377 2.15 17.80 9.38
C VAL A 377 3.18 17.92 8.29
N ILE A 378 2.85 17.34 7.13
CA ILE A 378 3.64 17.44 5.92
C ILE A 378 2.78 17.80 4.70
N THR A 379 3.43 18.34 3.67
CA THR A 379 2.84 18.52 2.33
C THR A 379 3.98 18.53 1.32
N GLY A 380 3.73 18.02 0.13
CA GLY A 380 4.74 17.68 -0.88
C GLY A 380 5.22 16.23 -0.81
N PRO A 381 6.14 15.83 -1.72
CA PRO A 381 6.46 14.43 -1.95
C PRO A 381 7.69 13.90 -1.18
N GLY A 382 7.79 12.57 -1.15
CA GLY A 382 9.03 11.87 -0.77
C GLY A 382 9.32 11.80 0.73
N HIS A 383 8.42 12.26 1.58
CA HIS A 383 8.61 12.30 3.04
C HIS A 383 8.67 10.89 3.67
N VAL A 384 9.43 10.77 4.76
CA VAL A 384 9.47 9.56 5.60
C VAL A 384 9.27 9.96 7.06
N LEU A 385 8.18 9.50 7.65
CA LEU A 385 7.80 9.69 9.05
C LEU A 385 7.81 8.31 9.69
N MET A 386 8.87 7.97 10.43
CA MET A 386 9.02 6.61 10.94
C MET A 386 9.42 6.50 12.40
N ASN A 387 8.92 5.48 13.09
CA ASN A 387 9.34 5.19 14.46
C ASN A 387 9.16 6.40 15.41
N ASN A 388 8.15 7.24 15.19
CA ASN A 388 7.80 8.30 16.14
C ASN A 388 6.77 7.80 17.14
N ARG A 389 6.82 8.32 18.37
CA ARG A 389 5.72 8.25 19.32
C ARG A 389 5.00 9.58 19.29
N VAL A 390 3.73 9.58 18.88
CA VAL A 390 2.92 10.80 18.79
C VAL A 390 1.66 10.62 19.60
N ALA A 391 1.32 11.59 20.44
CA ALA A 391 0.10 11.52 21.23
C ALA A 391 -0.52 12.86 21.56
N ARG A 392 -1.82 12.88 21.84
CA ARG A 392 -2.57 14.02 22.42
C ARG A 392 -2.74 15.22 21.48
N PHE A 393 -3.05 14.97 20.22
CA PHE A 393 -3.33 15.98 19.22
C PHE A 393 -4.76 15.89 18.71
N ARG A 394 -5.22 16.89 17.95
CA ARG A 394 -6.36 16.72 17.05
C ARG A 394 -6.02 15.57 16.10
N ASP A 395 -5.01 15.78 15.25
CA ASP A 395 -4.46 14.76 14.37
C ASP A 395 -3.02 14.44 14.77
N ASN A 396 -2.69 13.15 14.89
CA ASN A 396 -1.34 12.76 15.28
C ASN A 396 -0.36 12.96 14.11
N ILE A 397 -0.70 12.46 12.92
CA ILE A 397 0.07 12.70 11.70
C ILE A 397 -0.90 13.07 10.59
N SER A 398 -0.68 14.19 9.90
CA SER A 398 -1.57 14.67 8.84
C SER A 398 -0.81 15.14 7.59
N LEU A 399 -1.49 15.00 6.45
CA LEU A 399 -1.20 15.68 5.20
C LEU A 399 -2.06 16.94 5.11
N LEU A 400 -1.71 17.88 4.24
CA LEU A 400 -2.59 19.04 4.01
C LEU A 400 -3.74 18.68 3.07
N GLU A 401 -4.87 19.38 3.25
CA GLU A 401 -6.09 19.20 2.48
C GLU A 401 -6.32 20.35 1.49
N ASP A 402 -7.33 20.20 0.64
CA ASP A 402 -7.86 21.25 -0.24
C ASP A 402 -6.76 21.98 -1.02
N GLU A 403 -6.76 23.30 -1.12
CA GLU A 403 -5.77 24.05 -1.91
C GLU A 403 -4.34 23.93 -1.36
N GLU A 404 -4.19 23.54 -0.09
CA GLU A 404 -2.89 23.37 0.59
C GLU A 404 -2.25 22.00 0.31
N ALA A 405 -3.05 21.04 -0.18
CA ALA A 405 -2.57 19.76 -0.71
C ALA A 405 -1.79 19.98 -2.02
N VAL A 406 -0.47 20.04 -1.93
CA VAL A 406 0.43 20.19 -3.08
C VAL A 406 1.20 18.89 -3.27
N ASP A 407 0.99 18.26 -4.43
CA ASP A 407 1.76 17.12 -4.96
C ASP A 407 2.19 16.04 -3.94
N GLN A 408 1.24 15.64 -3.09
CA GLN A 408 1.45 14.68 -1.99
C GLN A 408 1.45 13.24 -2.52
N TYR A 409 2.64 12.72 -2.79
CA TYR A 409 2.86 11.33 -3.25
C TYR A 409 4.22 10.80 -2.82
N SER A 410 4.41 9.48 -2.90
CA SER A 410 5.65 8.82 -2.45
C SER A 410 6.00 9.13 -0.98
N ILE A 411 5.00 9.13 -0.10
CA ILE A 411 5.15 9.45 1.33
C ILE A 411 5.10 8.17 2.15
N ASP A 412 6.01 8.00 3.10
CA ASP A 412 6.05 6.85 4.00
C ASP A 412 5.71 7.25 5.43
N ILE A 413 4.71 6.61 6.02
CA ILE A 413 4.33 6.75 7.44
C ILE A 413 4.45 5.36 8.05
N LEU A 414 5.59 5.09 8.71
CA LEU A 414 6.03 3.72 9.02
C LEU A 414 6.28 3.51 10.53
N ASN A 415 5.81 2.40 11.10
CA ASN A 415 6.24 1.98 12.45
C ASN A 415 6.01 3.02 13.57
N ASN A 416 5.09 3.96 13.41
CA ASN A 416 4.80 4.95 14.45
C ASN A 416 3.90 4.33 15.54
N ASP A 417 4.05 4.81 16.77
CA ASP A 417 3.19 4.48 17.92
C ASP A 417 2.33 5.71 18.24
N LEU A 418 1.05 5.63 17.90
CA LEU A 418 0.11 6.75 17.88
C LEU A 418 -0.99 6.53 18.91
N SER A 419 -1.34 7.56 19.67
CA SER A 419 -2.37 7.44 20.69
C SER A 419 -3.04 8.75 21.06
N GLU A 420 -4.26 8.70 21.57
CA GLU A 420 -4.98 9.90 22.03
C GLU A 420 -5.11 10.94 20.89
N ALA A 421 -5.45 10.48 19.69
CA ALA A 421 -5.78 11.31 18.53
C ALA A 421 -7.27 11.62 18.55
N ALA A 422 -7.63 12.87 18.80
CA ALA A 422 -9.02 13.23 19.04
C ALA A 422 -9.84 13.43 17.76
N ASP A 423 -9.22 13.56 16.59
CA ASP A 423 -9.87 13.54 15.29
C ASP A 423 -9.29 12.37 14.45
N ASP A 424 -8.09 12.46 13.88
CA ASP A 424 -7.47 11.42 13.05
C ASP A 424 -6.09 10.94 13.55
N GLY A 425 -5.90 9.61 13.61
CA GLY A 425 -4.60 9.01 13.95
C GLY A 425 -3.56 9.25 12.87
N VAL A 426 -3.89 8.90 11.62
CA VAL A 426 -3.17 9.32 10.43
C VAL A 426 -4.17 9.88 9.43
N GLU A 427 -4.04 11.16 9.10
CA GLU A 427 -4.83 11.82 8.06
C GLU A 427 -4.03 11.87 6.75
N ALA A 428 -4.14 10.82 5.93
CA ALA A 428 -3.45 10.73 4.63
C ALA A 428 -4.28 11.34 3.49
N ASP A 429 -4.98 12.43 3.80
CA ASP A 429 -5.96 13.05 2.92
C ASP A 429 -5.29 13.71 1.72
N PHE A 430 -6.01 13.72 0.59
CA PHE A 430 -5.52 14.24 -0.69
C PHE A 430 -4.21 13.60 -1.18
N CYS A 431 -3.87 12.39 -0.70
CA CYS A 431 -2.79 11.63 -1.30
C CYS A 431 -3.10 11.34 -2.77
N MET A 432 -2.15 11.68 -3.65
CA MET A 432 -2.29 11.46 -5.09
C MET A 432 -2.04 10.01 -5.47
N HIS A 433 -0.94 9.44 -4.97
CA HIS A 433 -0.53 8.07 -5.24
C HIS A 433 0.67 7.69 -4.37
N ASN A 434 0.81 6.41 -4.08
CA ASN A 434 1.95 5.81 -3.39
C ASN A 434 2.30 6.48 -2.06
N CYS A 435 1.31 7.01 -1.33
CA CYS A 435 1.46 7.18 0.12
C CYS A 435 1.31 5.81 0.78
N ARG A 436 2.20 5.50 1.71
CA ARG A 436 2.42 4.18 2.27
C ARG A 436 2.38 4.27 3.78
N ILE A 437 1.18 4.04 4.32
CA ILE A 437 0.87 4.05 5.74
C ILE A 437 0.99 2.61 6.21
N MET A 438 2.17 2.25 6.72
CA MET A 438 2.52 0.85 6.95
C MET A 438 2.98 0.61 8.37
N ARG A 439 2.52 -0.49 8.96
CA ARG A 439 3.02 -1.00 10.23
C ARG A 439 2.93 0.04 11.35
N ASN A 440 1.91 0.91 11.38
CA ASN A 440 1.68 1.82 12.51
C ASN A 440 0.83 1.14 13.58
N ARG A 441 1.02 1.49 14.85
CA ARG A 441 0.20 1.04 15.97
C ARG A 441 -0.57 2.22 16.53
N LEU A 442 -1.89 2.10 16.57
CA LEU A 442 -2.81 3.16 16.96
C LEU A 442 -3.68 2.68 18.11
N THR A 443 -3.66 3.39 19.25
CA THR A 443 -4.45 3.05 20.45
C THR A 443 -5.18 4.27 21.00
N ASN A 444 -6.50 4.17 21.22
CA ASN A 444 -7.35 5.28 21.68
C ASN A 444 -7.33 6.44 20.67
N VAL A 445 -7.96 6.25 19.52
CA VAL A 445 -8.04 7.24 18.44
C VAL A 445 -9.50 7.44 18.03
N PHE A 446 -9.91 8.64 17.66
CA PHE A 446 -11.29 8.87 17.25
C PHE A 446 -11.54 8.22 15.89
N ILE A 447 -10.77 8.63 14.89
CA ILE A 447 -10.62 7.98 13.60
C ILE A 447 -9.19 7.46 13.51
N ALA A 448 -8.97 6.26 13.00
CA ALA A 448 -7.63 5.69 12.96
C ALA A 448 -6.83 6.14 11.73
N LEU A 449 -7.34 5.88 10.53
CA LEU A 449 -6.63 6.08 9.27
C LEU A 449 -7.58 6.75 8.26
N SER A 450 -7.24 7.93 7.76
CA SER A 450 -8.04 8.66 6.79
C SER A 450 -7.38 8.73 5.40
N SER A 451 -8.25 8.71 4.39
CA SER A 451 -7.96 8.99 2.98
C SER A 451 -9.18 9.71 2.41
N GLN A 452 -9.25 11.01 2.66
CA GLN A 452 -10.43 11.82 2.41
C GLN A 452 -10.09 13.06 1.55
N PRO A 453 -10.07 12.91 0.21
CA PRO A 453 -10.11 11.67 -0.55
C PRO A 453 -8.70 11.16 -0.91
N GLY A 454 -8.60 9.87 -1.19
CA GLY A 454 -7.58 9.34 -2.10
C GLY A 454 -7.85 9.81 -3.53
N LEU A 455 -6.83 10.37 -4.20
CA LEU A 455 -6.96 10.99 -5.52
C LEU A 455 -6.50 10.05 -6.64
N GLY A 456 -7.17 8.88 -6.73
CA GLY A 456 -6.92 7.86 -7.75
C GLY A 456 -6.02 6.73 -7.24
N GLY A 457 -5.10 7.05 -6.33
CA GLY A 457 -4.27 6.08 -5.62
C GLY A 457 -3.11 5.51 -6.45
N PRO A 458 -2.45 4.45 -5.96
CA PRO A 458 -2.81 3.73 -4.74
C PRO A 458 -2.43 4.48 -3.45
N THR A 459 -3.34 4.59 -2.49
CA THR A 459 -3.00 4.95 -1.10
C THR A 459 -2.98 3.66 -0.27
N TYR A 460 -1.83 3.29 0.26
CA TYR A 460 -1.62 2.00 0.92
C TYR A 460 -1.76 2.09 2.43
N PHE A 461 -2.58 1.22 2.99
CA PHE A 461 -2.69 0.92 4.41
C PHE A 461 -2.30 -0.53 4.63
N VAL A 462 -1.09 -0.78 5.14
CA VAL A 462 -0.52 -2.13 5.21
C VAL A 462 -0.07 -2.49 6.62
N ARG A 463 -0.55 -3.61 7.17
CA ARG A 463 -0.09 -4.11 8.50
C ARG A 463 -0.24 -3.10 9.64
N ASN A 464 -1.18 -2.16 9.54
CA ASN A 464 -1.47 -1.28 10.67
C ASN A 464 -2.27 -2.04 11.73
N VAL A 465 -2.04 -1.68 12.99
CA VAL A 465 -2.75 -2.21 14.14
C VAL A 465 -3.53 -1.10 14.79
N VAL A 466 -4.84 -1.28 14.85
CA VAL A 466 -5.78 -0.31 15.41
C VAL A 466 -6.53 -0.96 16.56
N TYR A 467 -6.40 -0.36 17.74
CA TYR A 467 -7.16 -0.78 18.91
C TYR A 467 -7.87 0.42 19.55
N ASN A 468 -9.15 0.25 19.85
CA ASN A 468 -9.99 1.32 20.38
C ASN A 468 -10.08 2.56 19.46
N ALA A 469 -10.40 2.33 18.17
CA ALA A 469 -10.90 3.42 17.32
C ALA A 469 -12.37 3.71 17.68
N VAL A 470 -12.71 4.95 18.00
CA VAL A 470 -14.05 5.29 18.51
C VAL A 470 -15.10 5.29 17.39
N HIS A 471 -14.82 5.96 16.27
CA HIS A 471 -15.75 6.13 15.16
C HIS A 471 -15.49 5.08 14.06
N VAL A 472 -14.50 5.31 13.21
CA VAL A 472 -14.14 4.43 12.09
C VAL A 472 -12.64 4.14 12.06
N ALA A 473 -12.26 2.94 11.62
CA ALA A 473 -10.86 2.60 11.42
C ALA A 473 -10.31 3.17 10.12
N PHE A 474 -11.16 3.27 9.08
CA PHE A 474 -10.80 3.79 7.77
C PHE A 474 -11.82 4.84 7.33
N LYS A 475 -11.40 6.10 7.22
CA LYS A 475 -12.22 7.22 6.74
C LYS A 475 -11.94 7.47 5.26
N LEU A 476 -12.52 6.62 4.41
CA LEU A 476 -12.35 6.68 2.95
C LEU A 476 -13.43 7.57 2.33
N TYR A 477 -13.36 8.88 2.58
CA TYR A 477 -14.50 9.80 2.39
C TYR A 477 -14.27 10.76 1.20
N ARG A 478 -15.22 11.68 0.94
CA ARG A 478 -15.14 12.73 -0.11
C ARG A 478 -14.95 12.19 -1.55
N SER A 479 -15.58 11.06 -1.86
CA SER A 479 -15.39 10.34 -3.13
C SER A 479 -13.95 9.85 -3.28
N SER A 480 -13.49 9.03 -2.34
CA SER A 480 -12.14 8.46 -2.34
C SER A 480 -12.01 7.34 -3.37
N TYR A 481 -10.88 7.34 -4.09
CA TYR A 481 -10.57 6.33 -5.11
C TYR A 481 -9.18 5.74 -4.93
N GLY A 482 -9.09 4.42 -5.03
CA GLY A 482 -7.83 3.70 -5.15
C GLY A 482 -7.14 3.37 -3.84
N ASP A 483 -7.88 3.36 -2.73
CA ASP A 483 -7.36 2.92 -1.43
C ASP A 483 -7.07 1.41 -1.41
N VAL A 484 -5.98 1.03 -0.76
CA VAL A 484 -5.47 -0.34 -0.68
C VAL A 484 -5.26 -0.75 0.78
N LEU A 485 -6.03 -1.74 1.26
CA LEU A 485 -6.02 -2.18 2.66
C LEU A 485 -5.48 -3.62 2.72
N LEU A 486 -4.25 -3.82 3.19
CA LEU A 486 -3.61 -5.13 3.22
C LEU A 486 -3.17 -5.50 4.63
N HIS A 487 -3.54 -6.68 5.11
CA HIS A 487 -3.02 -7.21 6.38
C HIS A 487 -3.26 -6.28 7.58
N ASN A 488 -4.28 -5.43 7.65
CA ASN A 488 -4.50 -4.60 8.84
C ASN A 488 -5.21 -5.42 9.93
N THR A 489 -4.93 -5.14 11.22
CA THR A 489 -5.69 -5.70 12.35
C THR A 489 -6.42 -4.58 13.08
N VAL A 490 -7.74 -4.70 13.22
CA VAL A 490 -8.59 -3.73 13.90
C VAL A 490 -9.42 -4.42 14.96
N VAL A 491 -9.39 -3.90 16.19
CA VAL A 491 -10.33 -4.26 17.26
C VAL A 491 -10.92 -2.97 17.84
N LYS A 492 -12.22 -2.77 17.65
CA LYS A 492 -12.90 -1.53 18.05
C LYS A 492 -14.34 -1.76 18.49
N ASN A 493 -14.91 -0.79 19.21
CA ASN A 493 -16.36 -0.73 19.40
C ASN A 493 -17.05 -0.35 18.07
N GLY A 494 -18.29 -0.81 17.86
CA GLY A 494 -19.07 -0.52 16.65
C GLY A 494 -18.81 -1.47 15.50
N ASP A 495 -19.16 -1.07 14.29
CA ASP A 495 -18.94 -1.90 13.11
C ASP A 495 -17.43 -2.16 12.94
N ALA A 496 -17.08 -3.41 12.62
CA ALA A 496 -15.68 -3.86 12.57
C ALA A 496 -14.92 -3.17 11.42
N LEU A 497 -15.51 -3.20 10.21
CA LEU A 497 -15.17 -2.34 9.09
C LEU A 497 -16.37 -1.46 8.73
N GLY A 498 -16.49 -0.30 9.37
CA GLY A 498 -17.49 0.72 9.05
C GLY A 498 -16.87 1.87 8.25
N ILE A 499 -17.47 2.22 7.12
CA ILE A 499 -17.11 3.40 6.31
C ILE A 499 -18.42 4.13 5.98
N TYR A 500 -18.63 5.31 6.58
CA TYR A 500 -19.87 6.09 6.49
C TYR A 500 -19.65 7.36 5.66
N ALA A 501 -19.17 7.18 4.42
CA ALA A 501 -18.67 8.26 3.59
C ALA A 501 -19.75 9.25 3.13
N GLY A 502 -21.00 8.80 2.96
CA GLY A 502 -22.09 9.60 2.37
C GLY A 502 -21.85 9.97 0.90
N ALA A 503 -20.81 9.40 0.29
CA ALA A 503 -20.34 9.61 -1.06
C ALA A 503 -19.55 8.37 -1.50
N THR A 504 -19.36 8.21 -2.81
CA THR A 504 -18.76 7.00 -3.41
C THR A 504 -17.44 6.58 -2.76
N VAL A 505 -17.31 5.30 -2.45
CA VAL A 505 -16.01 4.67 -2.16
C VAL A 505 -15.66 3.79 -3.35
N GLY A 506 -14.72 4.25 -4.19
CA GLY A 506 -14.41 3.61 -5.47
C GLY A 506 -13.06 2.90 -5.46
N ARG A 507 -12.96 1.81 -6.23
CA ARG A 507 -11.67 1.12 -6.50
C ARG A 507 -10.94 0.61 -5.26
N LEU A 508 -11.67 0.43 -4.17
CA LEU A 508 -11.18 -0.12 -2.91
C LEU A 508 -10.65 -1.52 -3.16
N TYR A 509 -9.41 -1.78 -2.77
CA TYR A 509 -8.81 -3.11 -2.82
C TYR A 509 -8.40 -3.55 -1.43
N ALA A 510 -8.93 -4.67 -0.96
CA ALA A 510 -8.57 -5.20 0.36
C ALA A 510 -8.25 -6.69 0.31
N ARG A 511 -7.21 -7.08 1.05
CA ARG A 511 -6.82 -8.48 1.23
C ARG A 511 -6.27 -8.71 2.63
N ASN A 512 -6.57 -9.87 3.19
CA ASN A 512 -5.92 -10.43 4.38
C ASN A 512 -6.05 -9.55 5.62
N ASN A 513 -7.04 -8.66 5.72
CA ASN A 513 -7.25 -7.87 6.92
C ASN A 513 -7.96 -8.68 8.01
N LEU A 514 -7.91 -8.24 9.26
CA LEU A 514 -8.63 -8.82 10.39
C LEU A 514 -9.38 -7.72 11.12
N PHE A 515 -10.70 -7.76 11.09
CA PHE A 515 -11.59 -6.77 11.71
C PHE A 515 -12.48 -7.42 12.77
N ILE A 516 -12.43 -6.93 14.01
CA ILE A 516 -13.35 -7.31 15.08
C ILE A 516 -14.05 -6.08 15.65
N GLY A 517 -15.38 -6.06 15.55
CA GLY A 517 -16.26 -5.01 16.04
C GLY A 517 -17.02 -5.39 17.32
N GLY A 518 -17.99 -4.57 17.71
CA GLY A 518 -18.90 -4.81 18.82
C GLY A 518 -20.09 -3.84 18.85
N PRO A 519 -20.85 -3.75 19.95
CA PRO A 519 -22.18 -3.11 19.98
C PRO A 519 -22.27 -1.69 19.41
N GLY A 520 -21.19 -0.90 19.51
CA GLY A 520 -21.13 0.47 18.99
C GLY A 520 -21.73 1.50 19.94
N GLY A 521 -22.04 2.67 19.38
CA GLY A 521 -22.59 3.81 20.10
C GLY A 521 -22.51 5.09 19.28
N THR A 522 -22.90 6.20 19.90
CA THR A 522 -22.74 7.54 19.35
C THR A 522 -21.80 8.32 20.26
N TYR A 523 -20.74 8.90 19.68
CA TYR A 523 -19.70 9.63 20.40
C TYR A 523 -19.38 10.90 19.62
N GLY A 524 -19.41 12.06 20.27
CA GLY A 524 -19.16 13.35 19.58
C GLY A 524 -20.14 13.63 18.43
N ALA A 525 -21.38 13.12 18.52
CA ALA A 525 -22.41 13.12 17.46
C ALA A 525 -22.16 12.18 16.26
N TYR A 526 -21.13 11.34 16.30
CA TYR A 526 -20.84 10.36 15.25
C TYR A 526 -21.24 8.95 15.69
N SER A 527 -21.96 8.23 14.82
CA SER A 527 -22.32 6.83 15.06
C SER A 527 -21.20 5.91 14.64
N SER A 528 -20.74 5.03 15.53
CA SER A 528 -19.77 3.99 15.21
C SER A 528 -20.42 2.73 14.60
N GLY A 529 -21.72 2.78 14.31
CA GLY A 529 -22.50 1.63 13.84
C GLY A 529 -23.10 0.78 14.97
N THR A 530 -23.64 -0.37 14.60
CA THR A 530 -24.43 -1.26 15.48
C THR A 530 -23.72 -2.58 15.77
N GLY A 531 -22.47 -2.74 15.35
CA GLY A 531 -21.69 -3.96 15.51
C GLY A 531 -21.81 -4.95 14.36
N ARG A 532 -22.04 -4.46 13.14
CA ARG A 532 -21.90 -5.24 11.91
C ARG A 532 -20.43 -5.59 11.69
N VAL A 533 -20.18 -6.71 11.02
CA VAL A 533 -18.81 -7.09 10.67
C VAL A 533 -18.26 -6.22 9.53
N LEU A 534 -19.14 -5.70 8.67
CA LEU A 534 -18.79 -4.80 7.58
C LEU A 534 -20.01 -3.91 7.28
N SER A 535 -19.80 -2.61 7.08
CA SER A 535 -20.83 -1.68 6.64
C SER A 535 -20.24 -0.55 5.81
N ILE A 536 -20.36 -0.67 4.49
CA ILE A 536 -19.92 0.32 3.51
C ILE A 536 -21.08 0.56 2.54
N ALA A 537 -22.00 1.45 2.89
CA ALA A 537 -23.21 1.68 2.11
C ALA A 537 -22.92 2.33 0.74
N ASP A 538 -21.88 3.16 0.69
CA ASP A 538 -21.51 3.97 -0.48
C ASP A 538 -20.43 3.30 -1.36
N LEU A 539 -20.19 2.00 -1.17
CA LEU A 539 -19.22 1.24 -1.97
C LEU A 539 -19.68 1.16 -3.42
N ASP A 540 -18.83 1.60 -4.35
CA ASP A 540 -18.96 1.22 -5.75
C ASP A 540 -18.52 -0.24 -5.93
N ALA A 541 -19.47 -1.14 -5.72
CA ALA A 541 -19.25 -2.57 -5.78
C ALA A 541 -18.79 -3.08 -7.16
N ALA A 542 -18.95 -2.29 -8.22
CA ALA A 542 -18.49 -2.66 -9.56
C ALA A 542 -16.99 -2.43 -9.77
N SER A 543 -16.37 -1.54 -9.00
CA SER A 543 -14.93 -1.25 -9.08
C SER A 543 -14.13 -1.73 -7.88
N ALA A 544 -14.80 -2.05 -6.76
CA ALA A 544 -14.17 -2.58 -5.56
C ALA A 544 -13.85 -4.07 -5.66
N ASP A 545 -12.75 -4.47 -5.04
CA ASP A 545 -12.29 -5.86 -4.97
C ASP A 545 -11.72 -6.14 -3.57
N LEU A 546 -12.54 -6.69 -2.68
CA LEU A 546 -12.11 -7.16 -1.36
C LEU A 546 -12.33 -8.67 -1.31
N ASP A 547 -11.34 -9.39 -0.78
CA ASP A 547 -11.36 -10.85 -0.65
C ASP A 547 -10.36 -11.29 0.43
N PHE A 548 -10.49 -12.50 0.98
CA PHE A 548 -9.56 -13.05 1.99
C PHE A 548 -9.48 -12.28 3.33
N ASP A 549 -10.43 -11.39 3.65
CA ASP A 549 -10.43 -10.70 4.94
C ASP A 549 -11.15 -11.52 6.03
N ALA A 550 -10.68 -11.37 7.27
CA ALA A 550 -11.23 -11.98 8.46
C ALA A 550 -12.15 -10.99 9.19
N TYR A 551 -13.39 -11.42 9.47
CA TYR A 551 -14.46 -10.58 10.01
C TYR A 551 -15.05 -11.16 11.30
N GLY A 552 -15.24 -10.31 12.31
CA GLY A 552 -15.80 -10.70 13.61
C GLY A 552 -16.59 -9.58 14.27
N SER A 553 -17.50 -9.96 15.17
CA SER A 553 -18.23 -9.01 16.02
C SER A 553 -18.55 -9.64 17.37
N THR A 554 -18.33 -8.91 18.45
CA THR A 554 -18.68 -9.35 19.82
C THR A 554 -20.19 -9.32 20.10
N VAL A 555 -21.00 -8.78 19.19
CA VAL A 555 -22.48 -8.85 19.26
C VAL A 555 -22.98 -10.29 19.00
N GLY A 556 -22.16 -11.15 18.39
CA GLY A 556 -22.50 -12.54 18.10
C GLY A 556 -23.25 -12.76 16.78
N SER A 557 -23.62 -11.68 16.08
CA SER A 557 -24.24 -11.73 14.75
C SER A 557 -23.22 -11.47 13.63
N PHE A 558 -23.29 -12.25 12.55
CA PHE A 558 -22.51 -12.00 11.32
C PHE A 558 -23.38 -11.30 10.26
N THR A 559 -23.58 -10.00 10.40
CA THR A 559 -24.38 -9.19 9.45
C THR A 559 -23.57 -8.06 8.87
N GLY A 560 -23.89 -7.63 7.65
CA GLY A 560 -23.21 -6.50 7.04
C GLY A 560 -23.88 -5.94 5.79
N ARG A 561 -23.28 -4.85 5.28
CA ARG A 561 -23.74 -4.15 4.08
C ARG A 561 -22.57 -3.79 3.17
N TRP A 562 -22.60 -4.32 1.96
CA TRP A 562 -21.65 -4.10 0.87
C TRP A 562 -22.35 -3.32 -0.25
N GLY A 563 -22.19 -2.01 -0.30
CA GLY A 563 -22.95 -1.15 -1.19
C GLY A 563 -24.47 -1.31 -0.99
N ALA A 564 -25.17 -1.72 -2.05
CA ALA A 564 -26.59 -2.05 -2.01
C ALA A 564 -26.90 -3.47 -1.46
N THR A 565 -25.90 -4.35 -1.37
CA THR A 565 -26.07 -5.74 -0.92
C THR A 565 -26.01 -5.83 0.59
N SER A 566 -27.06 -6.38 1.21
CA SER A 566 -27.04 -6.75 2.64
C SER A 566 -26.91 -8.26 2.81
N PHE A 567 -26.21 -8.71 3.84
CA PHE A 567 -26.03 -10.13 4.17
C PHE A 567 -26.16 -10.37 5.69
N SER A 568 -26.50 -11.61 6.04
CA SER A 568 -26.82 -12.03 7.41
C SER A 568 -26.03 -13.26 7.89
N SER A 569 -25.10 -13.74 7.06
CA SER A 569 -24.15 -14.80 7.43
C SER A 569 -22.89 -14.73 6.58
N LEU A 570 -21.83 -15.44 7.01
CA LEU A 570 -20.60 -15.60 6.21
C LEU A 570 -20.88 -16.24 4.85
N ALA A 571 -21.79 -17.22 4.81
CA ALA A 571 -22.18 -17.88 3.56
C ALA A 571 -22.83 -16.89 2.57
N GLU A 572 -23.68 -15.98 3.06
CA GLU A 572 -24.29 -14.95 2.21
C GLU A 572 -23.29 -13.89 1.73
N LEU A 573 -22.35 -13.46 2.58
CA LEU A 573 -21.24 -12.59 2.15
C LEU A 573 -20.50 -13.24 0.97
N ARG A 574 -19.97 -14.45 1.20
CA ARG A 574 -19.23 -15.21 0.18
C ARG A 574 -20.05 -15.51 -1.07
N ALA A 575 -21.37 -15.66 -0.98
CA ALA A 575 -22.20 -15.93 -2.16
C ALA A 575 -22.50 -14.68 -2.99
N ARG A 576 -22.55 -13.50 -2.37
CA ARG A 576 -23.16 -12.30 -2.97
C ARG A 576 -22.18 -11.16 -3.25
N THR A 577 -20.93 -11.25 -2.79
CA THR A 577 -19.90 -10.22 -2.99
C THR A 577 -18.63 -10.80 -3.61
N THR A 578 -17.60 -9.97 -3.80
CA THR A 578 -16.25 -10.41 -4.19
C THR A 578 -15.49 -11.08 -3.05
N GLU A 579 -15.95 -10.90 -1.81
CA GLU A 579 -15.40 -11.54 -0.60
C GLU A 579 -15.67 -13.06 -0.51
N ARG A 580 -15.13 -13.84 -1.45
CA ARG A 580 -15.38 -15.28 -1.60
C ARG A 580 -14.62 -16.12 -0.58
N ALA A 581 -13.46 -15.64 -0.15
CA ALA A 581 -12.54 -16.32 0.76
C ALA A 581 -12.61 -15.79 2.21
N ALA A 582 -13.41 -14.75 2.50
CA ALA A 582 -13.59 -14.19 3.85
C ALA A 582 -13.70 -15.26 4.93
N VAL A 583 -13.11 -15.07 6.10
CA VAL A 583 -13.26 -15.99 7.25
C VAL A 583 -13.94 -15.29 8.41
N GLN A 584 -14.64 -16.07 9.25
CA GLN A 584 -15.21 -15.56 10.49
C GLN A 584 -14.22 -15.75 11.64
N VAL A 585 -14.01 -14.70 12.43
CA VAL A 585 -13.08 -14.67 13.57
C VAL A 585 -13.76 -14.11 14.82
N GLY A 586 -13.16 -14.37 15.99
CA GLY A 586 -13.56 -13.83 17.28
C GLY A 586 -12.37 -13.31 18.08
N MET A 587 -12.62 -12.85 19.31
CA MET A 587 -11.55 -12.37 20.22
C MET A 587 -10.59 -13.49 20.63
N ASP A 588 -11.03 -14.75 20.54
CA ASP A 588 -10.25 -15.97 20.73
C ASP A 588 -9.23 -16.23 19.61
N SER A 589 -9.26 -15.43 18.54
CA SER A 589 -8.22 -15.44 17.52
C SER A 589 -6.84 -14.97 18.02
N PHE A 590 -6.76 -14.30 19.17
CA PHE A 590 -5.52 -13.76 19.72
C PHE A 590 -4.96 -14.63 20.84
N ALA A 591 -3.63 -14.83 20.86
CA ALA A 591 -2.97 -15.68 21.85
C ALA A 591 -3.11 -15.15 23.28
N SER A 592 -3.06 -13.83 23.41
CA SER A 592 -3.38 -13.12 24.65
C SER A 592 -4.65 -12.34 24.42
N VAL A 593 -5.82 -12.96 24.65
CA VAL A 593 -7.13 -12.36 24.43
C VAL A 593 -7.21 -11.00 25.13
N PRO A 594 -7.24 -9.88 24.39
CA PRO A 594 -7.29 -8.56 25.01
C PRO A 594 -8.69 -8.30 25.56
N VAL A 595 -8.79 -7.38 26.51
CA VAL A 595 -10.09 -6.80 26.89
C VAL A 595 -10.73 -6.23 25.63
N PHE A 596 -12.02 -6.45 25.41
CA PHE A 596 -12.70 -5.80 24.29
C PHE A 596 -12.91 -4.31 24.60
N PRO A 597 -12.57 -3.36 23.70
CA PRO A 597 -12.67 -1.92 23.97
C PRO A 597 -14.12 -1.42 23.85
N GLY A 598 -15.05 -1.99 24.62
CA GLY A 598 -16.48 -1.68 24.57
C GLY A 598 -16.87 -0.34 25.20
N SER A 599 -15.97 0.28 25.97
CA SER A 599 -16.12 1.63 26.53
C SER A 599 -15.05 2.56 25.95
N PRO A 600 -15.26 3.12 24.73
CA PRO A 600 -14.17 3.68 23.93
C PRO A 600 -13.55 4.97 24.47
N ILE A 601 -14.23 5.67 25.39
CA ILE A 601 -13.70 6.85 26.10
C ILE A 601 -12.71 6.45 27.21
N THR A 602 -12.65 5.16 27.59
CA THR A 602 -11.60 4.67 28.49
C THR A 602 -10.25 4.69 27.77
N LEU A 603 -9.19 5.11 28.46
CA LEU A 603 -7.82 4.94 27.98
C LEU A 603 -7.41 3.49 28.16
N TYR A 604 -7.33 2.74 27.07
CA TYR A 604 -6.78 1.40 27.09
C TYR A 604 -5.28 1.42 26.88
N THR A 605 -4.59 0.47 27.50
CA THR A 605 -3.19 0.18 27.17
C THR A 605 -3.12 -0.53 25.83
N VAL A 606 -1.98 -0.39 25.15
CA VAL A 606 -1.69 -1.14 23.93
C VAL A 606 -1.81 -2.65 24.19
N PRO A 607 -2.67 -3.38 23.46
CA PRO A 607 -2.76 -4.83 23.57
C PRO A 607 -1.71 -5.54 22.71
N ASP A 608 -1.48 -6.82 23.01
CA ASP A 608 -0.81 -7.75 22.10
C ASP A 608 -1.86 -8.47 21.24
N LEU A 609 -1.86 -8.20 19.94
CA LEU A 609 -2.81 -8.78 18.98
C LEU A 609 -2.19 -9.89 18.11
N ARG A 610 -1.11 -10.52 18.56
CA ARG A 610 -0.58 -11.72 17.88
C ARG A 610 -1.59 -12.86 17.92
N LEU A 611 -1.66 -13.58 16.81
CA LEU A 611 -2.63 -14.67 16.63
C LEU A 611 -2.37 -15.85 17.56
N GLN A 612 -3.45 -16.50 17.97
CA GLN A 612 -3.44 -17.80 18.62
C GLN A 612 -3.22 -18.90 17.56
N PRO A 613 -2.27 -19.84 17.77
CA PRO A 613 -2.14 -21.00 16.89
C PRO A 613 -3.47 -21.75 16.72
N GLY A 614 -3.84 -22.04 15.47
CA GLY A 614 -5.09 -22.73 15.13
C GLY A 614 -6.33 -21.83 15.03
N SER A 615 -6.17 -20.52 15.24
CA SER A 615 -7.21 -19.52 14.92
C SER A 615 -7.63 -19.61 13.44
N ALA A 616 -8.88 -19.25 13.14
CA ALA A 616 -9.39 -19.16 11.76
C ALA A 616 -8.71 -18.07 10.92
N ALA A 617 -7.96 -17.15 11.55
CA ALA A 617 -7.14 -16.16 10.85
C ALA A 617 -5.80 -16.72 10.34
N VAL A 618 -5.34 -17.85 10.87
CA VAL A 618 -4.06 -18.46 10.48
C VAL A 618 -4.20 -19.16 9.13
N ASP A 619 -3.22 -19.00 8.25
CA ASP A 619 -3.21 -19.53 6.87
C ASP A 619 -4.45 -19.09 6.02
N ALA A 620 -5.12 -18.01 6.39
CA ALA A 620 -6.38 -17.59 5.79
C ALA A 620 -6.22 -16.58 4.64
N GLY A 621 -5.04 -16.00 4.48
CA GLY A 621 -4.77 -14.94 3.52
C GLY A 621 -4.33 -15.44 2.14
N GLN A 622 -4.24 -14.51 1.21
CA GLN A 622 -3.66 -14.65 -0.12
C GLN A 622 -2.18 -14.22 -0.09
N ALA A 623 -1.29 -14.98 -0.72
CA ALA A 623 0.09 -14.54 -0.92
C ALA A 623 0.15 -13.32 -1.86
N ILE A 624 0.63 -12.18 -1.34
CA ILE A 624 0.82 -10.95 -2.11
C ILE A 624 2.33 -10.72 -2.29
N PRO A 625 2.84 -10.71 -3.53
CA PRO A 625 4.24 -10.41 -3.80
C PRO A 625 4.69 -9.10 -3.13
N ASN A 626 5.90 -9.09 -2.59
CA ASN A 626 6.51 -7.97 -1.85
C ASN A 626 5.87 -7.61 -0.48
N ILE A 627 4.65 -8.06 -0.17
CA ILE A 627 3.92 -7.68 1.06
C ILE A 627 3.85 -8.84 2.06
N SER A 628 3.59 -10.05 1.58
CA SER A 628 3.36 -11.22 2.42
C SER A 628 4.59 -12.14 2.48
N GLN A 629 5.79 -11.66 2.17
CA GLN A 629 7.00 -12.51 2.15
C GLN A 629 7.32 -13.08 3.55
N GLY A 630 7.88 -14.28 3.59
CA GLY A 630 8.34 -14.92 4.84
C GLY A 630 7.23 -15.45 5.76
N PHE A 631 6.00 -15.54 5.26
CA PHE A 631 4.89 -16.21 5.95
C PHE A 631 5.23 -17.67 6.27
N GLN A 632 4.63 -18.19 7.34
CA GLN A 632 4.80 -19.58 7.75
C GLN A 632 3.54 -20.39 7.40
N GLY A 633 3.66 -21.70 7.23
CA GLY A 633 2.48 -22.53 6.92
C GLY A 633 2.13 -22.59 5.43
N ARG A 634 0.83 -22.61 5.13
CA ARG A 634 0.26 -22.85 3.79
C ARG A 634 -0.03 -21.55 3.05
N ALA A 635 -0.36 -20.49 3.77
CA ALA A 635 -0.64 -19.17 3.21
C ALA A 635 -0.36 -18.09 4.28
N PRO A 636 -0.26 -16.81 3.91
CA PRO A 636 -0.13 -15.75 4.91
C PRO A 636 -1.31 -15.71 5.87
N ASP A 637 -1.09 -15.22 7.08
CA ASP A 637 -2.16 -15.01 8.03
C ASP A 637 -2.98 -13.75 7.69
N ALA A 638 -4.26 -13.78 8.05
CA ALA A 638 -5.10 -12.58 8.07
C ALA A 638 -4.74 -11.70 9.28
N GLY A 639 -4.54 -10.41 9.04
CA GLY A 639 -4.12 -9.42 10.02
C GLY A 639 -2.66 -8.99 9.89
N ALA A 640 -2.24 -8.10 10.79
CA ALA A 640 -0.96 -7.40 10.74
C ALA A 640 0.23 -8.26 11.12
N TYR A 641 0.00 -9.25 11.98
CA TYR A 641 1.04 -10.10 12.54
C TYR A 641 0.93 -11.51 12.01
N GLU A 642 1.98 -11.92 11.32
CA GLU A 642 2.18 -13.30 10.93
C GLU A 642 2.57 -14.13 12.17
N LEU A 643 1.94 -15.28 12.35
CA LEU A 643 2.15 -16.17 13.48
C LEU A 643 3.63 -16.63 13.54
N GLY A 644 4.21 -16.54 14.73
CA GLY A 644 5.60 -16.91 14.97
C GLY A 644 6.63 -15.86 14.57
N GLN A 645 6.24 -14.77 13.90
CA GLN A 645 7.13 -13.64 13.66
C GLN A 645 7.22 -12.71 14.87
N ALA A 646 8.34 -12.00 14.99
CA ALA A 646 8.52 -10.97 16.00
C ALA A 646 7.62 -9.76 15.71
N LEU A 647 7.20 -9.05 16.77
CA LEU A 647 6.51 -7.78 16.59
C LEU A 647 7.44 -6.76 15.91
N PRO A 648 6.90 -5.91 15.01
CA PRO A 648 7.61 -4.72 14.58
C PRO A 648 8.01 -3.83 15.76
N VAL A 649 9.11 -3.10 15.62
CA VAL A 649 9.48 -2.07 16.59
C VAL A 649 8.65 -0.82 16.29
N TYR A 650 7.76 -0.46 17.22
CA TYR A 650 6.91 0.72 17.14
C TYR A 650 7.48 1.88 17.97
N GLY A 651 7.36 3.10 17.45
CA GLY A 651 7.87 4.29 18.12
C GLY A 651 9.41 4.35 18.14
N PRO A 652 9.98 5.25 18.96
CA PRO A 652 11.42 5.53 18.97
C PRO A 652 12.25 4.29 19.33
N ARG A 653 13.37 4.12 18.62
CA ARG A 653 14.27 2.96 18.72
C ARG A 653 15.46 3.17 19.66
#